data_AF-A0A8U0P6J9-F1
#
_entry.id   AF-A0A8U0P6J9-F1
#
_cell.length_a   1.000
_cell.length_b   1.000
_cell.length_c   1.000
_cell.angle_alpha   90.00
_cell.angle_beta   90.00
_cell.angle_gamma   90.00
#
_symmetry.space_group_name_H-M   'P 1'
#
loop_
_entity.id
_entity.type
_entity.pdbx_description
1 polymer ?
#
loop_
_entity_poly.entity_id
_entity_poly.type
_entity_poly.pdbx_seq_one_letter_code
_entity_poly.pdbx_strand_id
1 'polypeptide(L)'
;MTRHGKELRQDDETLRPLTWESQHTMQPGVLLMLMLSITHTQSLSSCPASCVVCSEDAVICYKLSNILEAPETTKAMMLTDGSIVSVDRHFLSDMSSMTVLSLSHNAITTITHDAFQNLTVLHTLLLDHNHLSSQALGRDTFSWLPRLEILKLGNNALGEVNGSWFHAAGALRTLQLEGNRLSRLDATTFASADLQGLETLDLSDNLITYLGRDSFRGLLGLRSLDLSRNQLQSAPPEVFSYLSWMSSLNLELNWWNCTCELRKLASFLTSYMEAPDKVLFNGRRMVCVSADNPAVKTVLELTEANCVPTNQNITVQVEARNAISSQRYTRDLALAAAFCFAGGVGLTLAVVYIVYCKLGMNKSLKVWRDRTGAEEDENGRTAPTQTVTQWDLSRENEALPMAQMGLETKLIIPNSHLQPWDRERAMFDLRIGKDGGHFTCPHCGPAVSGSAMEQGVGDGHLGAPLHMLRQGGGQPNKMESLAMTEESDERKRHVPQQALISKTEDLSGQSSLKEKEEEENEDLRRYCRYFTKEQLIMLCVCVALLVLLLVIIITSVLLTQNGGKYLSQKKCNQQASETILPFPTDGDMLDFLVQTGDIRERDALYATWYHRANNKSEMNIALQSCIMVLEADVTVQGYATVNVTTIPIMAHPPAVYSDNTLDQWLDAVLQSKKGIKLDFKCIQAVTPSLGILSMKNQTKGINRPVWLNADILPGPNVPAFWPVIDGPEFLAMIHQSFPDVTISPGWAVLYLPQFPNVTYTQAMVEDMYAIIKNVPQTVTFPIHALMAKNGWPHISWLLSQSPKFSLTLWQSQEKNPSVNDLLFVRDNTNPKRVYYDIYEPVLSQFKEAAKQRDRQRRFYPGGDLIDYFQPKYRDGLYIQWNTVTDRASLLSLLSDSASGMLIIPVGSGSAQPGVPVVEGSRPEFLLQDSLNLVLASPKPFGIYLRIQSQSQLEPSLHLLSSAYHSDLLYRPVWVNMALSHGAFQTQGYISGREFLHTVNQVFPYVTLAPSWPLEVLREGYNRAMVDDMEVLLKGAWQAVSLQVRAEPLGRSVEGQRRIREVQSRYSLTVETGIESGIDEAGPQAIMANLSGSKDRSLFFYN
;
A
#
# COMPACT_ATOMS: atom_id res chain seq x y z
N MET A 1 40.48 10.13 52.63
CA MET A 1 41.21 9.39 53.69
C MET A 1 40.51 8.04 53.90
N THR A 2 41.25 6.98 54.28
CA THR A 2 40.77 5.74 54.98
C THR A 2 39.55 4.98 54.42
N ARG A 3 39.68 3.74 53.88
CA ARG A 3 39.60 2.41 54.57
C ARG A 3 38.17 2.04 55.04
N HIS A 4 37.58 0.85 54.89
CA HIS A 4 37.88 -0.51 54.30
C HIS A 4 36.52 -1.14 53.86
N GLY A 5 36.36 -2.33 53.24
CA GLY A 5 37.29 -3.36 52.71
C GLY A 5 36.87 -4.82 53.04
N LYS A 6 37.06 -5.78 52.10
CA LYS A 6 36.68 -7.23 52.09
C LYS A 6 35.19 -7.53 51.75
N GLU A 7 34.81 -8.50 50.91
CA GLU A 7 35.29 -9.87 50.52
C GLU A 7 34.76 -11.03 51.39
N LEU A 8 34.18 -12.05 50.72
CA LEU A 8 34.14 -13.45 51.15
C LEU A 8 33.91 -14.36 49.91
N ARG A 9 34.25 -15.65 50.00
CA ARG A 9 34.35 -16.61 48.88
C ARG A 9 34.12 -18.05 49.35
N GLN A 10 33.55 -18.87 48.44
CA GLN A 10 33.68 -20.32 48.30
C GLN A 10 33.17 -21.27 49.41
N ASP A 11 32.25 -22.15 48.99
CA ASP A 11 32.37 -23.63 48.95
C ASP A 11 33.04 -24.39 50.11
N ASP A 12 32.38 -25.43 50.64
CA ASP A 12 32.92 -26.81 50.51
C ASP A 12 31.87 -27.95 50.73
N GLU A 13 32.33 -29.19 50.55
CA GLU A 13 31.64 -30.46 50.30
C GLU A 13 30.86 -31.19 51.44
N THR A 14 29.67 -31.71 51.07
CA THR A 14 29.17 -33.11 51.12
C THR A 14 28.99 -34.00 52.40
N LEU A 15 28.03 -34.94 52.22
CA LEU A 15 28.04 -36.38 52.57
C LEU A 15 27.62 -36.95 53.97
N ARG A 16 26.58 -37.83 53.87
CA ARG A 16 26.30 -39.13 54.56
C ARG A 16 25.18 -39.22 55.62
N PRO A 17 24.53 -40.41 55.76
CA PRO A 17 23.20 -40.57 56.37
C PRO A 17 23.20 -41.48 57.62
N LEU A 18 22.03 -41.78 58.19
CA LEU A 18 21.76 -43.05 58.90
C LEU A 18 20.24 -43.39 58.98
N THR A 19 19.99 -44.70 58.98
CA THR A 19 18.76 -45.50 59.23
C THR A 19 17.90 -45.02 60.42
N TRP A 20 16.56 -44.96 60.36
CA TRP A 20 15.54 -46.04 60.21
C TRP A 20 15.28 -46.85 61.50
N GLU A 21 14.10 -46.68 62.12
CA GLU A 21 13.24 -47.78 62.61
C GLU A 21 11.80 -47.29 62.95
N SER A 22 10.91 -48.23 63.36
CA SER A 22 9.43 -48.08 63.45
C SER A 22 8.93 -48.38 64.89
N GLN A 23 7.66 -48.33 65.33
CA GLN A 23 6.32 -48.44 64.71
C GLN A 23 5.26 -47.64 65.52
N HIS A 24 4.08 -47.33 64.94
CA HIS A 24 2.74 -47.82 65.39
C HIS A 24 1.53 -47.06 64.81
N THR A 25 0.86 -47.69 63.84
CA THR A 25 -0.60 -47.77 63.58
C THR A 25 -1.59 -46.70 64.14
N MET A 26 -2.37 -46.09 63.25
CA MET A 26 -3.78 -45.73 63.51
C MET A 26 -4.68 -45.97 62.26
N GLN A 27 -5.98 -45.67 62.34
CA GLN A 27 -7.04 -46.37 61.58
C GLN A 27 -7.29 -45.91 60.11
N PRO A 28 -7.81 -46.82 59.24
CA PRO A 28 -8.08 -46.55 57.82
C PRO A 28 -9.40 -45.78 57.60
N GLY A 29 -9.45 -44.52 58.01
CA GLY A 29 -10.57 -43.59 57.71
C GLY A 29 -10.17 -42.34 56.94
N VAL A 30 -8.91 -41.91 57.05
CA VAL A 30 -8.42 -40.62 56.49
C VAL A 30 -7.54 -40.81 55.25
N LEU A 31 -7.00 -42.02 55.04
CA LEU A 31 -6.00 -42.29 54.00
C LEU A 31 -6.52 -42.12 52.56
N LEU A 32 -7.84 -42.27 52.33
CA LEU A 32 -8.41 -42.10 50.98
C LEU A 32 -8.58 -40.61 50.57
N MET A 33 -8.69 -39.70 51.54
CA MET A 33 -8.72 -38.25 51.28
C MET A 33 -7.31 -37.64 51.17
N LEU A 34 -6.32 -38.23 51.84
CA LEU A 34 -4.91 -37.79 51.80
C LEU A 34 -4.06 -38.43 50.69
N MET A 35 -4.61 -39.37 49.92
CA MET A 35 -3.95 -39.96 48.74
C MET A 35 -4.46 -39.39 47.40
N LEU A 36 -5.37 -38.42 47.42
CA LEU A 36 -5.93 -37.75 46.22
C LEU A 36 -5.60 -36.26 46.14
N SER A 37 -4.49 -35.84 46.77
CA SER A 37 -4.00 -34.45 46.77
C SER A 37 -2.49 -34.31 46.52
N ILE A 38 -1.84 -35.36 46.00
CA ILE A 38 -0.40 -35.35 45.63
C ILE A 38 -0.21 -35.80 44.16
N THR A 39 -1.09 -35.36 43.26
CA THR A 39 -0.95 -35.54 41.80
C THR A 39 -1.53 -34.36 41.02
N HIS A 40 -1.02 -33.14 41.25
CA HIS A 40 -0.93 -32.04 40.26
C HIS A 40 -0.25 -30.80 40.86
N THR A 41 1.02 -30.97 41.23
CA THR A 41 2.02 -29.90 41.12
C THR A 41 3.19 -30.45 40.31
N GLN A 42 2.95 -30.69 39.02
CA GLN A 42 4.06 -30.71 38.07
C GLN A 42 4.65 -29.29 38.03
N SER A 43 5.60 -29.01 38.92
CA SER A 43 6.57 -27.95 38.64
C SER A 43 7.19 -28.27 37.29
N LEU A 44 7.22 -27.32 36.36
CA LEU A 44 7.82 -27.51 35.04
C LEU A 44 9.30 -27.88 35.23
N SER A 45 9.59 -29.19 35.18
CA SER A 45 10.93 -29.73 35.37
C SER A 45 11.85 -29.11 34.33
N SER A 46 13.06 -28.73 34.76
CA SER A 46 13.97 -27.81 34.04
C SER A 46 13.78 -27.80 32.53
N CYS A 47 13.35 -26.65 31.99
CA CYS A 47 13.01 -26.47 30.58
C CYS A 47 13.98 -27.25 29.67
N PRO A 48 13.48 -28.19 28.82
CA PRO A 48 14.35 -29.11 28.10
C PRO A 48 15.44 -28.39 27.30
N ALA A 49 16.60 -29.01 27.08
CA ALA A 49 17.68 -28.40 26.29
C ALA A 49 17.32 -28.15 24.80
N SER A 50 16.20 -28.72 24.36
CA SER A 50 15.51 -28.46 23.09
C SER A 50 14.58 -27.23 23.12
N CYS A 51 14.36 -26.62 24.28
CA CYS A 51 13.40 -25.54 24.49
C CYS A 51 14.11 -24.24 24.90
N VAL A 52 13.74 -23.14 24.23
CA VAL A 52 14.19 -21.78 24.57
C VAL A 52 13.27 -21.17 25.62
N VAL A 53 11.99 -21.57 25.62
CA VAL A 53 10.93 -20.98 26.44
C VAL A 53 10.08 -22.09 27.03
N CYS A 54 9.93 -22.09 28.35
CA CYS A 54 8.93 -22.87 29.07
C CYS A 54 8.31 -21.97 30.13
N SER A 55 7.08 -21.51 29.92
CA SER A 55 6.35 -20.60 30.81
C SER A 55 4.86 -20.93 30.80
N GLU A 56 4.11 -20.40 31.76
CA GLU A 56 2.65 -20.62 31.87
C GLU A 56 1.87 -20.06 30.66
N ASP A 57 2.40 -19.04 29.98
CA ASP A 57 1.79 -18.42 28.80
C ASP A 57 2.31 -18.98 27.47
N ALA A 58 3.56 -19.45 27.42
CA ALA A 58 4.22 -19.84 26.18
C ALA A 58 5.28 -20.94 26.32
N VAL A 59 5.32 -21.82 25.32
CA VAL A 59 6.34 -22.87 25.14
C VAL A 59 6.94 -22.78 23.73
N ILE A 60 8.26 -22.61 23.63
CA ILE A 60 8.97 -22.55 22.34
C ILE A 60 10.16 -23.49 22.37
N CYS A 61 10.19 -24.43 21.42
CA CYS A 61 11.19 -25.48 21.32
C CYS A 61 11.57 -25.78 19.86
N TYR A 62 12.79 -26.26 19.68
CA TYR A 62 13.33 -26.79 18.43
C TYR A 62 13.67 -28.28 18.58
N LYS A 63 13.84 -29.03 17.48
CA LYS A 63 14.40 -30.41 17.47
C LYS A 63 13.63 -31.47 18.26
N LEU A 64 12.37 -31.22 18.59
CA LEU A 64 11.56 -32.21 19.30
C LEU A 64 11.18 -33.37 18.37
N SER A 65 11.16 -34.59 18.91
CA SER A 65 10.63 -35.77 18.22
C SER A 65 9.15 -36.04 18.50
N ASN A 66 8.60 -35.41 19.55
CA ASN A 66 7.21 -35.52 19.99
C ASN A 66 6.72 -34.15 20.48
N ILE A 67 5.41 -33.93 20.49
CA ILE A 67 4.81 -32.78 21.17
C ILE A 67 5.00 -32.96 22.69
N LEU A 68 5.30 -31.88 23.40
CA LEU A 68 5.47 -31.87 24.87
C LEU A 68 4.16 -31.52 25.56
N GLU A 69 3.93 -32.11 26.75
CA GLU A 69 2.94 -31.60 27.71
C GLU A 69 3.29 -30.15 28.12
N ALA A 70 2.27 -29.32 28.30
CA ALA A 70 2.40 -27.92 28.70
C ALA A 70 1.18 -27.49 29.56
N PRO A 71 1.29 -26.46 30.41
CA PRO A 71 0.19 -26.00 31.26
C PRO A 71 -1.07 -25.63 30.47
N GLU A 72 -2.26 -25.87 31.04
CA GLU A 72 -3.57 -25.54 30.46
C GLU A 72 -3.71 -24.05 30.07
N THR A 73 -2.94 -23.19 30.75
CA THR A 73 -2.85 -21.74 30.55
C THR A 73 -2.10 -21.31 29.29
N THR A 74 -1.36 -22.23 28.64
CA THR A 74 -0.46 -21.93 27.52
C THR A 74 -1.22 -21.31 26.35
N LYS A 75 -0.92 -20.06 26.03
CA LYS A 75 -1.54 -19.28 24.95
C LYS A 75 -0.82 -19.43 23.61
N ALA A 76 0.49 -19.72 23.62
CA ALA A 76 1.30 -19.88 22.42
C ALA A 76 2.25 -21.08 22.54
N MET A 77 2.17 -22.02 21.60
CA MET A 77 3.12 -23.13 21.47
C MET A 77 3.79 -23.10 20.10
N MET A 78 5.12 -23.18 20.06
CA MET A 78 5.90 -23.24 18.82
C MET A 78 6.96 -24.34 18.92
N LEU A 79 6.72 -25.47 18.25
CA LEU A 79 7.63 -26.63 18.24
C LEU A 79 8.16 -26.81 16.82
N THR A 80 9.24 -26.13 16.46
CA THR A 80 9.78 -26.10 15.08
C THR A 80 11.03 -26.97 14.91
N ASP A 81 11.55 -27.04 13.67
CA ASP A 81 12.88 -27.59 13.35
C ASP A 81 13.11 -29.00 13.92
N GLY A 82 12.06 -29.82 13.89
CA GLY A 82 11.94 -31.07 14.63
C GLY A 82 11.74 -32.30 13.77
N SER A 83 11.41 -33.40 14.43
CA SER A 83 11.08 -34.68 13.81
C SER A 83 9.75 -35.23 14.34
N ILE A 84 8.82 -34.36 14.71
CA ILE A 84 7.45 -34.76 15.07
C ILE A 84 6.80 -35.38 13.82
N VAL A 85 6.30 -36.61 13.92
CA VAL A 85 5.74 -37.37 12.77
C VAL A 85 4.21 -37.38 12.74
N SER A 86 3.56 -37.19 13.89
CA SER A 86 2.12 -37.30 14.06
C SER A 86 1.59 -36.28 15.07
N VAL A 87 0.45 -35.66 14.77
CA VAL A 87 -0.32 -34.86 15.74
C VAL A 87 -1.49 -35.71 16.23
N ASP A 88 -1.47 -36.06 17.52
CA ASP A 88 -2.53 -36.80 18.20
C ASP A 88 -3.16 -35.93 19.28
N ARG A 89 -4.47 -36.10 19.49
CA ARG A 89 -5.26 -35.41 20.50
C ARG A 89 -4.66 -35.48 21.90
N HIS A 90 -4.06 -36.61 22.29
CA HIS A 90 -3.55 -36.79 23.65
C HIS A 90 -2.50 -35.72 24.01
N PHE A 91 -1.74 -35.22 23.04
CA PHE A 91 -0.74 -34.18 23.26
C PHE A 91 -1.31 -32.75 23.35
N LEU A 92 -2.58 -32.55 23.00
CA LEU A 92 -3.19 -31.21 22.84
C LEU A 92 -4.52 -31.05 23.60
N SER A 93 -5.02 -32.08 24.28
CA SER A 93 -6.34 -32.09 24.93
C SER A 93 -6.49 -31.00 26.00
N ASP A 94 -5.42 -30.74 26.75
CA ASP A 94 -5.52 -29.98 28.00
C ASP A 94 -5.21 -28.48 27.77
N MET A 95 -4.67 -28.14 26.60
CA MET A 95 -4.18 -26.80 26.22
C MET A 95 -5.30 -25.87 25.71
N SER A 96 -6.45 -25.88 26.40
CA SER A 96 -7.68 -25.20 25.96
C SER A 96 -7.57 -23.66 25.86
N SER A 97 -6.52 -23.06 26.43
CA SER A 97 -6.22 -21.62 26.32
C SER A 97 -5.47 -21.21 25.05
N MET A 98 -5.05 -22.16 24.21
CA MET A 98 -4.09 -21.89 23.14
C MET A 98 -4.68 -21.05 22.01
N THR A 99 -3.99 -19.96 21.66
CA THR A 99 -4.34 -19.02 20.59
C THR A 99 -3.43 -19.15 19.36
N VAL A 100 -2.18 -19.58 19.54
CA VAL A 100 -1.20 -19.80 18.46
C VAL A 100 -0.55 -21.17 18.63
N LEU A 101 -0.62 -22.00 17.60
CA LEU A 101 0.10 -23.27 17.50
C LEU A 101 0.97 -23.26 16.24
N SER A 102 2.28 -23.43 16.40
CA SER A 102 3.20 -23.72 15.29
C SER A 102 3.84 -25.08 15.49
N LEU A 103 3.71 -25.91 14.46
CA LEU A 103 4.40 -27.19 14.29
C LEU A 103 5.15 -27.21 12.94
N SER A 104 5.44 -26.03 12.39
CA SER A 104 6.12 -25.86 11.10
C SER A 104 7.53 -26.47 11.13
N HIS A 105 8.04 -26.93 9.98
CA HIS A 105 9.37 -27.54 9.87
C HIS A 105 9.56 -28.79 10.75
N ASN A 106 8.62 -29.72 10.64
CA ASN A 106 8.69 -31.06 11.23
C ASN A 106 8.55 -32.14 10.14
N ALA A 107 8.39 -33.40 10.56
CA ALA A 107 8.21 -34.54 9.67
C ALA A 107 6.74 -35.04 9.66
N ILE A 108 5.76 -34.15 9.93
CA ILE A 108 4.38 -34.56 10.22
C ILE A 108 3.76 -35.15 8.96
N THR A 109 3.32 -36.41 9.08
CA THR A 109 2.65 -37.19 8.03
C THR A 109 1.20 -37.55 8.37
N THR A 110 0.82 -37.47 9.65
CA THR A 110 -0.53 -37.80 10.13
C THR A 110 -1.05 -36.80 11.17
N ILE A 111 -2.36 -36.55 11.14
CA ILE A 111 -3.09 -35.77 12.14
C ILE A 111 -4.36 -36.59 12.48
N THR A 112 -4.67 -36.82 13.76
CA THR A 112 -5.93 -37.50 14.12
C THR A 112 -7.13 -36.57 13.90
N HIS A 113 -8.28 -37.13 13.54
CA HIS A 113 -9.50 -36.39 13.21
C HIS A 113 -10.03 -35.45 14.32
N ASP A 114 -9.56 -35.65 15.54
CA ASP A 114 -9.93 -34.99 16.78
C ASP A 114 -8.71 -34.36 17.49
N ALA A 115 -7.54 -34.32 16.83
CA ALA A 115 -6.30 -33.76 17.36
C ALA A 115 -6.46 -32.34 17.90
N PHE A 116 -7.33 -31.56 17.26
CA PHE A 116 -7.61 -30.17 17.58
C PHE A 116 -8.91 -29.94 18.37
N GLN A 117 -9.60 -31.00 18.82
CA GLN A 117 -10.98 -30.92 19.35
C GLN A 117 -11.17 -29.91 20.50
N ASN A 118 -10.16 -29.72 21.36
CA ASN A 118 -10.25 -28.85 22.52
C ASN A 118 -9.72 -27.42 22.29
N LEU A 119 -9.06 -27.14 21.15
CA LEU A 119 -8.39 -25.87 20.86
C LEU A 119 -9.36 -24.79 20.33
N THR A 120 -10.52 -24.64 21.00
CA THR A 120 -11.66 -23.83 20.53
C THR A 120 -11.40 -22.33 20.43
N VAL A 121 -10.30 -21.84 21.03
CA VAL A 121 -9.83 -20.44 20.97
C VAL A 121 -8.56 -20.26 20.13
N LEU A 122 -8.18 -21.26 19.32
CA LEU A 122 -7.04 -21.16 18.41
C LEU A 122 -7.36 -20.18 17.27
N HIS A 123 -6.46 -19.21 17.09
CA HIS A 123 -6.55 -18.13 16.12
C HIS A 123 -5.58 -18.32 14.94
N THR A 124 -4.42 -18.93 15.20
CA THR A 124 -3.37 -19.20 14.20
C THR A 124 -2.84 -20.63 14.34
N LEU A 125 -2.83 -21.37 13.23
CA LEU A 125 -2.26 -22.72 13.12
C LEU A 125 -1.24 -22.78 11.98
N LEU A 126 0.02 -23.08 12.32
CA LEU A 126 1.11 -23.20 11.35
C LEU A 126 1.55 -24.67 11.27
N LEU A 127 1.38 -25.27 10.09
CA LEU A 127 1.68 -26.67 9.73
C LEU A 127 2.52 -26.75 8.44
N ASP A 128 3.08 -25.61 8.00
CA ASP A 128 3.89 -25.52 6.79
C ASP A 128 5.22 -26.28 6.91
N HIS A 129 5.83 -26.60 5.77
CA HIS A 129 7.10 -27.35 5.68
C HIS A 129 7.09 -28.67 6.45
N ASN A 130 6.06 -29.47 6.20
CA ASN A 130 5.86 -30.80 6.78
C ASN A 130 5.70 -31.85 5.66
N HIS A 131 5.17 -33.03 5.96
CA HIS A 131 5.00 -34.14 5.01
C HIS A 131 3.53 -34.58 4.87
N LEU A 132 2.59 -33.67 5.17
CA LEU A 132 1.14 -33.93 5.09
C LEU A 132 0.73 -34.21 3.65
N SER A 133 0.06 -35.34 3.43
CA SER A 133 -0.68 -35.62 2.20
C SER A 133 -2.17 -35.31 2.39
N SER A 134 -2.93 -35.20 1.31
CA SER A 134 -4.37 -34.94 1.38
C SER A 134 -5.16 -36.01 2.14
N GLN A 135 -4.60 -37.22 2.31
CA GLN A 135 -5.19 -38.31 3.09
C GLN A 135 -4.90 -38.20 4.60
N ALA A 136 -3.92 -37.37 5.00
CA ALA A 136 -3.62 -37.07 6.41
C ALA A 136 -4.63 -36.09 7.03
N LEU A 137 -5.42 -35.41 6.20
CA LEU A 137 -6.47 -34.48 6.60
C LEU A 137 -7.83 -35.15 6.41
N GLY A 138 -8.42 -35.59 7.52
CA GLY A 138 -9.77 -36.16 7.55
C GLY A 138 -10.85 -35.13 7.27
N ARG A 139 -12.05 -35.63 6.97
CA ARG A 139 -13.28 -34.81 6.96
C ARG A 139 -13.40 -34.04 8.29
N ASP A 140 -13.76 -32.78 8.23
CA ASP A 140 -14.01 -31.89 9.37
C ASP A 140 -12.78 -31.62 10.28
N THR A 141 -11.54 -31.90 9.83
CA THR A 141 -10.29 -31.76 10.64
C THR A 141 -10.12 -30.39 11.30
N PHE A 142 -10.42 -29.30 10.59
CA PHE A 142 -10.30 -27.94 11.12
C PHE A 142 -11.63 -27.38 11.67
N SER A 143 -12.72 -28.17 11.66
CA SER A 143 -14.04 -27.74 12.18
C SER A 143 -14.05 -27.45 13.68
N TRP A 144 -13.15 -28.11 14.42
CA TRP A 144 -12.93 -27.90 15.85
C TRP A 144 -12.35 -26.54 16.21
N LEU A 145 -11.97 -25.73 15.22
CA LEU A 145 -11.26 -24.47 15.38
C LEU A 145 -12.11 -23.27 14.91
N PRO A 146 -13.25 -22.97 15.59
CA PRO A 146 -14.24 -21.98 15.13
C PRO A 146 -13.73 -20.52 15.17
N ARG A 147 -12.53 -20.27 15.71
CA ARG A 147 -11.86 -18.95 15.74
C ARG A 147 -10.59 -18.89 14.88
N LEU A 148 -10.28 -19.94 14.11
CA LEU A 148 -9.07 -19.97 13.28
C LEU A 148 -9.17 -18.97 12.15
N GLU A 149 -8.38 -17.89 12.20
CA GLU A 149 -8.31 -16.92 11.11
C GLU A 149 -7.11 -17.16 10.17
N ILE A 150 -6.02 -17.77 10.65
CA ILE A 150 -4.80 -18.02 9.87
C ILE A 150 -4.42 -19.51 9.90
N LEU A 151 -4.32 -20.12 8.72
CA LEU A 151 -3.87 -21.50 8.53
C LEU A 151 -2.76 -21.56 7.47
N LYS A 152 -1.56 -21.98 7.87
CA LYS A 152 -0.45 -22.26 6.94
C LYS A 152 -0.26 -23.76 6.77
N LEU A 153 -0.36 -24.23 5.53
CA LEU A 153 -0.19 -25.62 5.06
C LEU A 153 0.80 -25.70 3.87
N GLY A 154 1.54 -24.62 3.61
CA GLY A 154 2.52 -24.55 2.53
C GLY A 154 3.64 -25.58 2.64
N ASN A 155 4.35 -25.82 1.55
CA ASN A 155 5.53 -26.69 1.46
C ASN A 155 5.30 -28.11 2.05
N ASN A 156 4.12 -28.69 1.76
CA ASN A 156 3.70 -30.03 2.16
C ASN A 156 3.57 -30.95 0.92
N ALA A 157 2.92 -32.12 1.08
CA ALA A 157 2.69 -33.10 0.02
C ALA A 157 1.22 -33.20 -0.42
N LEU A 158 0.41 -32.15 -0.22
CA LEU A 158 -1.01 -32.12 -0.60
C LEU A 158 -1.14 -32.20 -2.13
N GLY A 159 -1.91 -33.17 -2.64
CA GLY A 159 -2.15 -33.37 -4.08
C GLY A 159 -3.51 -32.85 -4.57
N GLU A 160 -4.44 -32.71 -3.64
CA GLU A 160 -5.77 -32.09 -3.77
C GLU A 160 -6.09 -31.27 -2.51
N VAL A 161 -7.06 -30.35 -2.59
CA VAL A 161 -7.69 -29.69 -1.45
C VAL A 161 -9.16 -30.11 -1.41
N ASN A 162 -9.66 -30.44 -0.22
CA ASN A 162 -11.05 -30.86 -0.03
C ASN A 162 -11.78 -29.89 0.91
N GLY A 163 -12.86 -29.27 0.44
CA GLY A 163 -13.59 -28.25 1.20
C GLY A 163 -14.14 -28.73 2.54
N SER A 164 -14.34 -30.05 2.71
CA SER A 164 -14.82 -30.62 3.97
C SER A 164 -13.79 -30.59 5.11
N TRP A 165 -12.51 -30.29 4.84
CA TRP A 165 -11.52 -30.06 5.89
C TRP A 165 -11.83 -28.80 6.71
N PHE A 166 -12.37 -27.77 6.07
CA PHE A 166 -12.62 -26.43 6.63
C PHE A 166 -14.09 -26.21 7.00
N HIS A 167 -14.91 -27.26 7.01
CA HIS A 167 -16.31 -27.15 7.39
C HIS A 167 -16.44 -26.48 8.78
N ALA A 168 -17.35 -25.52 8.91
CA ALA A 168 -17.52 -24.66 10.10
C ALA A 168 -16.34 -23.73 10.48
N ALA A 169 -15.21 -23.70 9.76
CA ALA A 169 -14.09 -22.79 10.01
C ALA A 169 -14.32 -21.36 9.47
N GLY A 170 -15.52 -20.80 9.67
CA GLY A 170 -15.96 -19.50 9.09
C GLY A 170 -15.18 -18.27 9.57
N ALA A 171 -14.35 -18.42 10.61
CA ALA A 171 -13.39 -17.39 11.04
C ALA A 171 -12.21 -17.22 10.07
N LEU A 172 -11.95 -18.16 9.15
CA LEU A 172 -10.75 -18.15 8.32
C LEU A 172 -10.65 -16.87 7.46
N ARG A 173 -9.46 -16.23 7.48
CA ARG A 173 -9.10 -15.01 6.74
C ARG A 173 -7.91 -15.25 5.81
N THR A 174 -6.96 -16.11 6.21
CA THR A 174 -5.75 -16.42 5.45
C THR A 174 -5.54 -17.93 5.39
N LEU A 175 -5.44 -18.46 4.17
CA LEU A 175 -5.09 -19.85 3.89
C LEU A 175 -3.87 -19.89 2.95
N GLN A 176 -2.77 -20.46 3.43
CA GLN A 176 -1.51 -20.59 2.68
C GLN A 176 -1.25 -22.05 2.32
N LEU A 177 -1.14 -22.35 1.02
CA LEU A 177 -1.03 -23.69 0.42
C LEU A 177 0.08 -23.74 -0.65
N GLU A 178 1.00 -22.77 -0.64
CA GLU A 178 2.12 -22.66 -1.57
C GLU A 178 3.06 -23.89 -1.53
N GLY A 179 3.89 -24.11 -2.56
CA GLY A 179 4.92 -25.16 -2.52
C GLY A 179 4.39 -26.62 -2.37
N ASN A 180 3.11 -26.86 -2.67
CA ASN A 180 2.47 -28.16 -2.57
C ASN A 180 2.44 -28.89 -3.92
N ARG A 181 1.69 -30.00 -4.02
CA ARG A 181 1.59 -30.86 -5.21
C ARG A 181 0.21 -30.77 -5.86
N LEU A 182 -0.54 -29.70 -5.62
CA LEU A 182 -1.89 -29.51 -6.13
C LEU A 182 -1.84 -29.45 -7.66
N SER A 183 -2.57 -30.34 -8.32
CA SER A 183 -2.46 -30.51 -9.79
C SER A 183 -3.65 -29.95 -10.58
N ARG A 184 -4.77 -29.68 -9.89
CA ARG A 184 -6.05 -29.23 -10.45
C ARG A 184 -6.94 -28.70 -9.34
N LEU A 185 -7.76 -27.69 -9.64
CA LEU A 185 -8.83 -27.19 -8.76
C LEU A 185 -10.15 -27.22 -9.53
N ASP A 186 -11.22 -27.74 -8.94
CA ASP A 186 -12.54 -27.85 -9.56
C ASP A 186 -13.69 -27.49 -8.59
N ALA A 187 -14.94 -27.66 -9.03
CA ALA A 187 -16.14 -27.30 -8.28
C ALA A 187 -16.28 -28.02 -6.92
N THR A 188 -15.51 -29.07 -6.64
CA THR A 188 -15.51 -29.79 -5.36
C THR A 188 -14.47 -29.27 -4.37
N THR A 189 -13.44 -28.54 -4.84
CA THR A 189 -12.26 -28.15 -4.06
C THR A 189 -12.60 -27.29 -2.84
N PHE A 190 -13.51 -26.32 -2.97
CA PHE A 190 -13.91 -25.43 -1.86
C PHE A 190 -15.42 -25.37 -1.58
N ALA A 191 -16.28 -26.02 -2.38
CA ALA A 191 -17.73 -25.82 -2.32
C ALA A 191 -18.41 -26.29 -1.01
N SER A 192 -17.78 -27.16 -0.22
CA SER A 192 -18.25 -27.61 1.10
C SER A 192 -17.66 -26.83 2.29
N ALA A 193 -16.77 -25.87 2.01
CA ALA A 193 -16.03 -25.12 3.03
C ALA A 193 -16.78 -23.88 3.56
N ASP A 194 -17.63 -23.25 2.73
CA ASP A 194 -18.39 -22.02 3.01
C ASP A 194 -17.56 -20.87 3.63
N LEU A 195 -16.31 -20.73 3.18
CA LEU A 195 -15.34 -19.75 3.69
C LEU A 195 -15.60 -18.34 3.13
N GLN A 196 -16.82 -17.82 3.32
CA GLN A 196 -17.26 -16.53 2.80
C GLN A 196 -16.42 -15.35 3.32
N GLY A 197 -15.77 -15.49 4.47
CA GLY A 197 -14.88 -14.49 5.06
C GLY A 197 -13.39 -14.66 4.73
N LEU A 198 -12.98 -15.65 3.93
CA LEU A 198 -11.57 -15.82 3.55
C LEU A 198 -11.12 -14.64 2.70
N GLU A 199 -10.09 -13.91 3.12
CA GLU A 199 -9.59 -12.71 2.44
C GLU A 199 -8.33 -12.98 1.60
N THR A 200 -7.49 -13.95 1.98
CA THR A 200 -6.23 -14.28 1.31
C THR A 200 -6.08 -15.79 1.09
N LEU A 201 -5.80 -16.17 -0.15
CA LEU A 201 -5.51 -17.54 -0.57
C LEU A 201 -4.22 -17.58 -1.40
N ASP A 202 -3.22 -18.28 -0.90
CA ASP A 202 -1.97 -18.53 -1.61
C ASP A 202 -1.93 -19.98 -2.12
N LEU A 203 -1.80 -20.13 -3.44
CA LEU A 203 -1.69 -21.40 -4.16
C LEU A 203 -0.46 -21.41 -5.08
N SER A 204 0.52 -20.54 -4.81
CA SER A 204 1.74 -20.39 -5.62
C SER A 204 2.67 -21.63 -5.55
N ASP A 205 3.65 -21.72 -6.46
CA ASP A 205 4.66 -22.80 -6.50
C ASP A 205 4.06 -24.24 -6.40
N ASN A 206 2.92 -24.45 -7.07
CA ASN A 206 2.20 -25.72 -7.13
C ASN A 206 2.23 -26.31 -8.56
N LEU A 207 1.54 -27.43 -8.78
CA LEU A 207 1.52 -28.16 -10.06
C LEU A 207 0.21 -27.94 -10.84
N ILE A 208 -0.54 -26.86 -10.57
CA ILE A 208 -1.91 -26.71 -11.06
C ILE A 208 -1.90 -26.51 -12.58
N THR A 209 -2.48 -27.48 -13.30
CA THR A 209 -2.63 -27.48 -14.77
C THR A 209 -4.02 -27.06 -15.23
N TYR A 210 -5.02 -27.12 -14.34
CA TYR A 210 -6.43 -26.96 -14.68
C TYR A 210 -7.21 -26.20 -13.58
N LEU A 211 -7.99 -25.21 -14.02
CA LEU A 211 -9.01 -24.53 -13.23
C LEU A 211 -10.39 -24.75 -13.88
N GLY A 212 -11.31 -25.35 -13.13
CA GLY A 212 -12.72 -25.39 -13.46
C GLY A 212 -13.39 -24.01 -13.35
N ARG A 213 -14.64 -23.89 -13.83
CA ARG A 213 -15.41 -22.63 -13.76
C ARG A 213 -15.82 -22.23 -12.35
N ASP A 214 -16.02 -23.21 -11.48
CA ASP A 214 -16.55 -23.03 -10.13
C ASP A 214 -15.48 -23.27 -9.04
N SER A 215 -14.18 -23.27 -9.38
CA SER A 215 -13.13 -23.73 -8.46
C SER A 215 -12.98 -22.92 -7.17
N PHE A 216 -13.29 -21.62 -7.20
CA PHE A 216 -13.26 -20.75 -6.00
C PHE A 216 -14.67 -20.46 -5.44
N ARG A 217 -15.67 -21.25 -5.82
CA ARG A 217 -17.06 -21.10 -5.36
C ARG A 217 -17.14 -21.30 -3.84
N GLY A 218 -17.65 -20.28 -3.16
CA GLY A 218 -17.73 -20.19 -1.69
C GLY A 218 -16.78 -19.17 -1.08
N LEU A 219 -15.70 -18.79 -1.79
CA LEU A 219 -14.68 -17.84 -1.30
C LEU A 219 -15.08 -16.37 -1.56
N LEU A 220 -16.29 -15.98 -1.15
CA LEU A 220 -16.92 -14.73 -1.59
C LEU A 220 -16.17 -13.46 -1.15
N GLY A 221 -15.56 -13.46 0.03
CA GLY A 221 -14.80 -12.33 0.59
C GLY A 221 -13.36 -12.19 0.09
N LEU A 222 -12.91 -13.06 -0.84
CA LEU A 222 -11.50 -13.14 -1.21
C LEU A 222 -10.99 -11.82 -1.80
N ARG A 223 -9.96 -11.24 -1.17
CA ARG A 223 -9.28 -10.01 -1.58
C ARG A 223 -8.01 -10.30 -2.36
N SER A 224 -7.25 -11.33 -1.98
CA SER A 224 -5.96 -11.67 -2.60
C SER A 224 -5.90 -13.15 -2.97
N LEU A 225 -5.52 -13.42 -4.23
CA LEU A 225 -5.34 -14.75 -4.78
C LEU A 225 -3.99 -14.86 -5.50
N ASP A 226 -3.09 -15.69 -5.00
CA ASP A 226 -1.86 -16.04 -5.72
C ASP A 226 -1.97 -17.43 -6.37
N LEU A 227 -1.75 -17.47 -7.68
CA LEU A 227 -1.71 -18.66 -8.53
C LEU A 227 -0.42 -18.70 -9.37
N SER A 228 0.61 -17.92 -8.99
CA SER A 228 1.87 -17.85 -9.74
C SER A 228 2.67 -19.15 -9.67
N ARG A 229 3.65 -19.30 -10.56
CA ARG A 229 4.62 -20.42 -10.56
C ARG A 229 3.97 -21.81 -10.65
N ASN A 230 2.79 -21.86 -11.27
CA ASN A 230 2.02 -23.08 -11.53
C ASN A 230 2.16 -23.50 -13.00
N GLN A 231 1.40 -24.52 -13.42
CA GLN A 231 1.47 -25.12 -14.76
C GLN A 231 0.25 -24.76 -15.63
N LEU A 232 -0.43 -23.63 -15.35
CA LEU A 232 -1.64 -23.22 -16.05
C LEU A 232 -1.33 -22.87 -17.52
N GLN A 233 -1.90 -23.65 -18.42
CA GLN A 233 -1.88 -23.36 -19.86
C GLN A 233 -3.03 -22.41 -20.25
N SER A 234 -4.17 -22.51 -19.56
CA SER A 234 -5.32 -21.63 -19.71
C SER A 234 -6.14 -21.55 -18.42
N ALA A 235 -6.98 -20.52 -18.30
CA ALA A 235 -7.98 -20.40 -17.24
C ALA A 235 -9.26 -19.78 -17.82
N PRO A 236 -10.46 -20.30 -17.49
CA PRO A 236 -11.72 -19.66 -17.87
C PRO A 236 -11.92 -18.38 -17.02
N PRO A 237 -12.13 -17.19 -17.60
CA PRO A 237 -12.31 -15.97 -16.81
C PRO A 237 -13.50 -16.06 -15.84
N GLU A 238 -14.46 -16.94 -16.12
CA GLU A 238 -15.58 -17.24 -15.23
C GLU A 238 -15.13 -17.71 -13.82
N VAL A 239 -13.94 -18.32 -13.66
CA VAL A 239 -13.45 -18.78 -12.35
C VAL A 239 -13.22 -17.64 -11.35
N PHE A 240 -12.92 -16.44 -11.85
CA PHE A 240 -12.73 -15.24 -11.04
C PHE A 240 -14.04 -14.47 -10.81
N SER A 241 -15.12 -14.82 -11.51
CA SER A 241 -16.37 -14.04 -11.49
C SER A 241 -17.12 -14.07 -10.15
N TYR A 242 -16.87 -15.10 -9.33
CA TYR A 242 -17.41 -15.22 -7.96
C TYR A 242 -16.67 -14.33 -6.94
N LEU A 243 -15.50 -13.78 -7.29
CA LEU A 243 -14.56 -13.12 -6.38
C LEU A 243 -14.68 -11.59 -6.47
N SER A 244 -15.89 -11.06 -6.20
CA SER A 244 -16.21 -9.64 -6.38
C SER A 244 -15.27 -8.69 -5.62
N TRP A 245 -14.87 -9.08 -4.40
CA TRP A 245 -13.99 -8.31 -3.53
C TRP A 245 -12.49 -8.43 -3.89
N MET A 246 -12.10 -9.30 -4.82
CA MET A 246 -10.69 -9.60 -5.14
C MET A 246 -9.98 -8.37 -5.70
N SER A 247 -9.12 -7.74 -4.89
CA SER A 247 -8.30 -6.56 -5.22
C SER A 247 -6.87 -6.92 -5.66
N SER A 248 -6.44 -8.14 -5.41
CA SER A 248 -5.10 -8.66 -5.71
C SER A 248 -5.21 -10.02 -6.41
N LEU A 249 -4.56 -10.14 -7.57
CA LEU A 249 -4.44 -11.38 -8.33
C LEU A 249 -3.01 -11.53 -8.83
N ASN A 250 -2.39 -12.69 -8.62
CA ASN A 250 -1.09 -13.02 -9.21
C ASN A 250 -1.19 -14.28 -10.08
N LEU A 251 -0.61 -14.20 -11.28
CA LEU A 251 -0.62 -15.22 -12.32
C LEU A 251 0.74 -15.32 -13.05
N GLU A 252 1.82 -14.73 -12.50
CA GLU A 252 3.14 -14.79 -13.13
C GLU A 252 3.70 -16.23 -13.22
N LEU A 253 4.64 -16.45 -14.14
CA LEU A 253 5.43 -17.69 -14.23
C LEU A 253 4.61 -18.99 -14.43
N ASN A 254 3.42 -18.88 -15.05
CA ASN A 254 2.60 -20.00 -15.52
C ASN A 254 2.89 -20.36 -17.00
N TRP A 255 2.47 -21.55 -17.42
CA TRP A 255 2.80 -22.13 -18.74
C TRP A 255 1.83 -21.74 -19.86
N TRP A 256 1.48 -20.46 -19.96
CA TRP A 256 0.37 -19.98 -20.80
C TRP A 256 0.48 -20.40 -22.27
N ASN A 257 -0.55 -21.09 -22.76
CA ASN A 257 -0.72 -21.40 -24.17
C ASN A 257 -1.65 -20.34 -24.78
N CYS A 258 -1.06 -19.33 -25.41
CA CYS A 258 -1.71 -18.15 -25.95
C CYS A 258 -2.42 -18.43 -27.28
N THR A 259 -3.39 -19.34 -27.23
CA THR A 259 -4.34 -19.58 -28.30
C THR A 259 -5.45 -18.54 -28.29
N CYS A 260 -6.23 -18.49 -29.36
CA CYS A 260 -7.36 -17.57 -29.48
C CYS A 260 -8.54 -17.88 -28.55
N GLU A 261 -8.53 -19.02 -27.85
CA GLU A 261 -9.45 -19.32 -26.76
C GLU A 261 -9.07 -18.54 -25.48
N LEU A 262 -7.76 -18.38 -25.21
CA LEU A 262 -7.25 -17.65 -24.04
C LEU A 262 -7.52 -16.14 -24.10
N ARG A 263 -7.86 -15.59 -25.28
CA ARG A 263 -8.29 -14.20 -25.47
C ARG A 263 -9.38 -13.74 -24.49
N LYS A 264 -10.26 -14.64 -24.06
CA LYS A 264 -11.30 -14.34 -23.05
C LYS A 264 -10.70 -13.98 -21.69
N LEU A 265 -9.64 -14.68 -21.27
CA LEU A 265 -8.89 -14.37 -20.05
C LEU A 265 -8.12 -13.05 -20.21
N ALA A 266 -7.45 -12.83 -21.34
CA ALA A 266 -6.73 -11.58 -21.61
C ALA A 266 -7.63 -10.34 -21.52
N SER A 267 -8.85 -10.43 -22.08
CA SER A 267 -9.87 -9.39 -21.99
C SER A 267 -10.31 -9.13 -20.53
N PHE A 268 -10.60 -10.19 -19.77
CA PHE A 268 -10.93 -10.09 -18.34
C PHE A 268 -9.80 -9.43 -17.54
N LEU A 269 -8.55 -9.86 -17.72
CA LEU A 269 -7.40 -9.32 -17.00
C LEU A 269 -7.11 -7.86 -17.36
N THR A 270 -7.33 -7.46 -18.61
CA THR A 270 -7.21 -6.06 -19.03
C THR A 270 -8.26 -5.20 -18.34
N SER A 271 -9.53 -5.62 -18.35
CA SER A 271 -10.62 -4.93 -17.66
C SER A 271 -10.41 -4.90 -16.13
N TYR A 272 -9.85 -5.96 -15.55
CA TYR A 272 -9.50 -6.03 -14.14
C TYR A 272 -8.42 -4.98 -13.78
N MET A 273 -7.41 -4.78 -14.64
CA MET A 273 -6.36 -3.77 -14.44
C MET A 273 -6.82 -2.31 -14.67
N GLU A 274 -7.96 -2.07 -15.30
CA GLU A 274 -8.50 -0.71 -15.52
C GLU A 274 -9.31 -0.19 -14.33
N ALA A 275 -9.65 -1.04 -13.36
CA ALA A 275 -10.36 -0.66 -12.14
C ALA A 275 -9.38 -0.14 -11.04
N PRO A 276 -9.71 0.94 -10.32
CA PRO A 276 -8.75 1.67 -9.48
C PRO A 276 -8.22 0.88 -8.28
N ASP A 277 -9.02 -0.04 -7.73
CA ASP A 277 -8.71 -0.81 -6.52
C ASP A 277 -8.31 -2.27 -6.83
N LYS A 278 -7.83 -2.54 -8.05
CA LYS A 278 -7.53 -3.88 -8.56
C LYS A 278 -6.09 -3.97 -9.08
N VAL A 279 -5.37 -5.01 -8.69
CA VAL A 279 -3.93 -5.20 -8.98
C VAL A 279 -3.67 -6.58 -9.56
N LEU A 280 -3.23 -6.63 -10.82
CA LEU A 280 -2.62 -7.83 -11.41
C LEU A 280 -1.10 -7.78 -11.19
N PHE A 281 -0.59 -8.61 -10.29
CA PHE A 281 0.82 -8.67 -9.97
C PHE A 281 1.64 -9.09 -11.19
N ASN A 282 2.65 -8.29 -11.52
CA ASN A 282 3.62 -8.52 -12.60
C ASN A 282 3.01 -9.02 -13.93
N GLY A 283 1.84 -8.52 -14.38
CA GLY A 283 1.16 -9.05 -15.59
C GLY A 283 2.02 -9.20 -16.86
N ARG A 284 3.12 -8.44 -17.00
CA ARG A 284 4.14 -8.60 -18.06
C ARG A 284 4.94 -9.91 -18.00
N ARG A 285 4.89 -10.66 -16.89
CA ARG A 285 5.49 -11.99 -16.69
C ARG A 285 4.50 -13.14 -16.93
N MET A 286 3.29 -12.84 -17.41
CA MET A 286 2.39 -13.85 -18.02
C MET A 286 2.86 -14.16 -19.45
N VAL A 287 4.05 -14.72 -19.56
CA VAL A 287 4.72 -15.04 -20.85
C VAL A 287 4.07 -16.26 -21.49
N CYS A 288 3.89 -16.23 -22.80
CA CYS A 288 3.38 -17.35 -23.58
C CYS A 288 4.49 -18.40 -23.78
N VAL A 289 4.22 -19.66 -23.42
CA VAL A 289 5.09 -20.81 -23.77
C VAL A 289 4.87 -21.23 -25.22
N SER A 290 3.63 -21.09 -25.70
CA SER A 290 3.23 -21.25 -27.10
C SER A 290 2.13 -20.23 -27.43
N ALA A 291 1.96 -19.91 -28.72
CA ALA A 291 0.92 -18.99 -29.20
C ALA A 291 0.49 -19.36 -30.63
N ASP A 292 -0.80 -19.18 -30.95
CA ASP A 292 -1.31 -19.34 -32.33
C ASP A 292 -0.68 -18.29 -33.28
N ASN A 293 -0.34 -17.13 -32.73
CA ASN A 293 0.25 -16.01 -33.45
C ASN A 293 1.66 -15.70 -32.90
N PRO A 294 2.75 -15.94 -33.66
CA PRO A 294 4.13 -15.72 -33.20
C PRO A 294 4.50 -14.29 -32.80
N ALA A 295 3.64 -13.29 -33.09
CA ALA A 295 3.84 -11.92 -32.61
C ALA A 295 3.43 -11.71 -31.14
N VAL A 296 2.61 -12.62 -30.58
CA VAL A 296 2.13 -12.57 -29.19
C VAL A 296 3.13 -13.23 -28.26
N LYS A 297 3.63 -12.50 -27.27
CA LYS A 297 4.64 -12.95 -26.29
C LYS A 297 4.11 -13.02 -24.86
N THR A 298 3.03 -12.29 -24.56
CA THR A 298 2.37 -12.34 -23.24
C THR A 298 0.86 -12.47 -23.41
N VAL A 299 0.18 -13.02 -22.39
CA VAL A 299 -1.29 -13.20 -22.40
C VAL A 299 -2.02 -11.89 -22.66
N LEU A 300 -1.52 -10.77 -22.12
CA LEU A 300 -2.09 -9.43 -22.28
C LEU A 300 -1.91 -8.83 -23.69
N GLU A 301 -1.18 -9.49 -24.59
CA GLU A 301 -1.07 -9.10 -26.00
C GLU A 301 -2.14 -9.78 -26.89
N LEU A 302 -2.95 -10.71 -26.37
CA LEU A 302 -4.05 -11.34 -27.10
C LEU A 302 -5.20 -10.35 -27.32
N THR A 303 -5.63 -10.19 -28.57
CA THR A 303 -6.69 -9.28 -29.00
C THR A 303 -7.61 -9.96 -30.03
N GLU A 304 -8.60 -9.27 -30.58
CA GLU A 304 -9.38 -9.81 -31.71
C GLU A 304 -8.61 -9.74 -33.03
N ALA A 305 -7.75 -8.72 -33.20
CA ALA A 305 -7.03 -8.49 -34.44
C ALA A 305 -5.94 -9.52 -34.75
N ASN A 306 -5.37 -10.17 -33.73
CA ASN A 306 -4.34 -11.20 -33.89
C ASN A 306 -4.89 -12.64 -33.88
N CYS A 307 -6.22 -12.82 -33.89
CA CYS A 307 -6.90 -14.09 -33.63
C CYS A 307 -7.96 -14.51 -34.67
N VAL A 308 -7.64 -14.33 -35.96
CA VAL A 308 -8.45 -14.81 -37.10
C VAL A 308 -7.81 -16.08 -37.68
N PRO A 309 -8.55 -17.19 -37.87
CA PRO A 309 -7.95 -18.45 -38.34
C PRO A 309 -7.48 -18.38 -39.80
N THR A 310 -6.22 -18.73 -40.03
CA THR A 310 -5.56 -18.74 -41.34
C THR A 310 -5.99 -19.94 -42.19
N ASN A 311 -7.19 -19.87 -42.78
CA ASN A 311 -7.70 -20.93 -43.65
C ASN A 311 -8.19 -20.42 -45.03
N GLN A 312 -7.52 -19.39 -45.55
CA GLN A 312 -7.54 -19.02 -46.96
C GLN A 312 -6.12 -18.76 -47.45
N ASN A 313 -5.73 -19.38 -48.56
CA ASN A 313 -4.47 -19.09 -49.26
C ASN A 313 -4.58 -17.72 -49.96
N ILE A 314 -4.34 -16.64 -49.21
CA ILE A 314 -4.11 -15.31 -49.76
C ILE A 314 -2.66 -14.93 -49.48
N THR A 315 -1.84 -14.85 -50.51
CA THR A 315 -0.50 -14.25 -50.45
C THR A 315 -0.62 -12.73 -50.31
N VAL A 316 -0.93 -12.27 -49.10
CA VAL A 316 -0.96 -10.84 -48.77
C VAL A 316 0.47 -10.37 -48.45
N GLN A 317 1.06 -9.57 -49.33
CA GLN A 317 2.17 -8.71 -48.91
C GLN A 317 1.62 -7.58 -48.04
N VAL A 318 1.94 -7.62 -46.74
CA VAL A 318 1.58 -6.56 -45.79
C VAL A 318 2.85 -5.84 -45.35
N GLU A 319 3.10 -4.68 -45.95
CA GLU A 319 3.97 -3.68 -45.31
C GLU A 319 3.29 -3.13 -44.05
N ALA A 320 4.07 -2.90 -43.00
CA ALA A 320 3.55 -2.63 -41.66
C ALA A 320 2.66 -1.37 -41.60
N ARG A 321 1.39 -1.54 -41.21
CA ARG A 321 0.48 -0.43 -40.88
C ARG A 321 0.01 -0.49 -39.43
N ASN A 322 0.69 0.32 -38.62
CA ASN A 322 0.15 1.02 -37.44
C ASN A 322 -0.52 0.18 -36.34
N ALA A 323 0.29 -0.26 -35.37
CA ALA A 323 -0.20 -0.43 -34.00
C ALA A 323 -0.64 0.93 -33.43
N ILE A 324 -1.85 1.02 -32.88
CA ILE A 324 -2.44 2.28 -32.36
C ILE A 324 -1.89 2.57 -30.96
N SER A 325 -0.62 2.93 -30.90
CA SER A 325 0.06 3.47 -29.72
C SER A 325 -0.05 5.00 -29.70
N SER A 326 -0.39 5.61 -28.56
CA SER A 326 -0.59 7.07 -28.36
C SER A 326 -1.64 7.76 -29.27
N GLN A 327 -2.18 7.05 -30.26
CA GLN A 327 -2.64 7.69 -31.49
C GLN A 327 -4.00 8.39 -31.38
N ARG A 328 -4.81 8.17 -30.33
CA ARG A 328 -6.07 8.93 -30.18
C ARG A 328 -5.79 10.40 -29.86
N TYR A 329 -4.91 10.70 -28.90
CA TYR A 329 -4.57 12.08 -28.56
C TYR A 329 -3.87 12.80 -29.72
N THR A 330 -2.95 12.13 -30.44
CA THR A 330 -2.30 12.73 -31.62
C THR A 330 -3.21 12.78 -32.84
N ARG A 331 -4.14 11.83 -33.04
CA ARG A 331 -5.18 11.91 -34.08
C ARG A 331 -6.16 13.04 -33.79
N ASP A 332 -6.58 13.23 -32.55
CA ASP A 332 -7.60 14.23 -32.22
C ASP A 332 -6.98 15.64 -32.23
N LEU A 333 -5.70 15.78 -31.85
CA LEU A 333 -4.91 16.99 -32.08
C LEU A 333 -4.59 17.21 -33.58
N ALA A 334 -4.31 16.16 -34.35
CA ALA A 334 -4.09 16.26 -35.79
C ALA A 334 -5.40 16.51 -36.57
N LEU A 335 -6.55 16.06 -36.06
CA LEU A 335 -7.88 16.39 -36.58
C LEU A 335 -8.19 17.84 -36.25
N ALA A 336 -7.94 18.32 -35.03
CA ALA A 336 -8.06 19.75 -34.70
C ALA A 336 -7.16 20.61 -35.62
N ALA A 337 -5.89 20.23 -35.78
CA ALA A 337 -4.96 20.89 -36.70
C ALA A 337 -5.43 20.80 -38.17
N ALA A 338 -5.95 19.65 -38.61
CA ALA A 338 -6.48 19.47 -39.96
C ALA A 338 -7.81 20.20 -40.20
N PHE A 339 -8.66 20.39 -39.19
CA PHE A 339 -9.86 21.22 -39.26
C PHE A 339 -9.51 22.71 -39.24
N CYS A 340 -8.50 23.14 -38.47
CA CYS A 340 -7.95 24.50 -38.58
C CYS A 340 -7.28 24.73 -39.94
N PHE A 341 -6.53 23.75 -40.46
CA PHE A 341 -5.89 23.84 -41.77
C PHE A 341 -6.91 23.81 -42.91
N ALA A 342 -7.90 22.90 -42.88
CA ALA A 342 -9.00 22.86 -43.84
C ALA A 342 -9.93 24.08 -43.71
N GLY A 343 -10.06 24.68 -42.52
CA GLY A 343 -10.74 25.95 -42.31
C GLY A 343 -9.97 27.12 -42.94
N GLY A 344 -8.65 27.19 -42.76
CA GLY A 344 -7.79 28.20 -43.39
C GLY A 344 -7.69 28.03 -44.92
N VAL A 345 -7.54 26.80 -45.41
CA VAL A 345 -7.59 26.46 -46.83
C VAL A 345 -8.99 26.73 -47.39
N GLY A 346 -10.06 26.42 -46.67
CA GLY A 346 -11.44 26.74 -47.04
C GLY A 346 -11.70 28.25 -47.13
N LEU A 347 -11.19 29.04 -46.17
CA LEU A 347 -11.26 30.50 -46.19
C LEU A 347 -10.46 31.10 -47.36
N THR A 348 -9.23 30.64 -47.59
CA THR A 348 -8.42 31.12 -48.72
C THR A 348 -9.01 30.71 -50.07
N LEU A 349 -9.54 29.48 -50.21
CA LEU A 349 -10.27 29.04 -51.40
C LEU A 349 -11.58 29.81 -51.59
N ALA A 350 -12.30 30.16 -50.52
CA ALA A 350 -13.50 30.99 -50.59
C ALA A 350 -13.15 32.42 -51.03
N VAL A 351 -12.06 33.01 -50.53
CA VAL A 351 -11.55 34.32 -50.99
C VAL A 351 -11.13 34.25 -52.45
N VAL A 352 -10.40 33.21 -52.88
CA VAL A 352 -10.02 32.99 -54.27
C VAL A 352 -11.24 32.77 -55.17
N TYR A 353 -12.27 32.07 -54.69
CA TYR A 353 -13.53 31.87 -55.42
C TYR A 353 -14.35 33.16 -55.53
N ILE A 354 -14.42 33.98 -54.47
CA ILE A 354 -15.08 35.30 -54.50
C ILE A 354 -14.35 36.24 -55.47
N VAL A 355 -13.01 36.21 -55.49
CA VAL A 355 -12.18 36.94 -56.48
C VAL A 355 -12.43 36.41 -57.89
N TYR A 356 -12.46 35.09 -58.09
CA TYR A 356 -12.74 34.46 -59.38
C TYR A 356 -14.15 34.80 -59.91
N CYS A 357 -15.18 34.77 -59.05
CA CYS A 357 -16.55 35.17 -59.42
C CYS A 357 -16.65 36.68 -59.73
N LYS A 358 -15.92 37.54 -59.00
CA LYS A 358 -15.80 38.97 -59.36
C LYS A 358 -15.08 39.21 -60.70
N LEU A 359 -14.17 38.32 -61.10
CA LEU A 359 -13.42 38.43 -62.36
C LEU A 359 -14.08 37.71 -63.55
N GLY A 360 -14.92 36.71 -63.31
CA GLY A 360 -15.51 35.85 -64.35
C GLY A 360 -16.76 36.41 -65.04
N MET A 361 -17.44 37.40 -64.45
CA MET A 361 -18.72 37.92 -64.97
C MET A 361 -18.60 38.93 -66.12
N ASN A 362 -17.85 38.61 -67.19
CA ASN A 362 -18.13 39.20 -68.51
C ASN A 362 -17.47 38.48 -69.71
N LYS A 363 -18.21 37.57 -70.37
CA LYS A 363 -18.19 37.37 -71.84
C LYS A 363 -19.32 36.47 -72.36
N SER A 364 -20.49 37.11 -72.48
CA SER A 364 -21.53 36.91 -73.50
C SER A 364 -22.01 35.51 -73.90
N LEU A 365 -23.31 35.27 -73.69
CA LEU A 365 -24.12 34.47 -74.61
C LEU A 365 -23.98 35.00 -76.06
N LYS A 366 -24.08 34.10 -77.05
CA LYS A 366 -24.62 34.47 -78.37
C LYS A 366 -25.42 33.32 -79.00
N VAL A 367 -26.71 33.59 -79.21
CA VAL A 367 -27.51 33.30 -80.43
C VAL A 367 -27.26 31.94 -81.10
N TRP A 368 -28.09 30.92 -80.86
CA TRP A 368 -29.39 30.65 -81.55
C TRP A 368 -29.31 30.34 -83.06
N ARG A 369 -29.60 29.06 -83.37
CA ARG A 369 -30.35 28.54 -84.55
C ARG A 369 -29.83 28.86 -85.95
N ASP A 370 -29.27 27.81 -86.57
CA ASP A 370 -29.79 27.15 -87.78
C ASP A 370 -29.11 25.76 -87.91
N ARG A 371 -29.50 24.79 -88.76
CA ARG A 371 -30.80 24.22 -89.23
C ARG A 371 -30.46 23.03 -90.17
N THR A 372 -31.36 22.06 -90.37
CA THR A 372 -31.24 20.90 -91.33
C THR A 372 -30.08 19.92 -91.08
N GLY A 373 -30.09 18.65 -91.52
CA GLY A 373 -31.15 17.76 -92.04
C GLY A 373 -31.12 16.41 -91.28
N ALA A 374 -32.02 15.42 -91.43
CA ALA A 374 -32.93 15.02 -92.51
C ALA A 374 -32.25 14.34 -93.73
N GLU A 375 -32.42 13.00 -93.80
CA GLU A 375 -32.46 12.12 -95.01
C GLU A 375 -31.19 12.04 -95.92
N GLU A 376 -30.84 10.93 -96.59
CA GLU A 376 -31.34 9.54 -96.65
C GLU A 376 -30.23 8.60 -97.26
N ASP A 377 -30.26 7.30 -96.93
CA ASP A 377 -29.78 6.11 -97.71
C ASP A 377 -28.32 6.04 -98.30
N GLU A 378 -27.75 4.89 -98.72
CA GLU A 378 -28.25 3.52 -98.94
C GLU A 378 -27.15 2.42 -98.72
N ASN A 379 -27.56 1.17 -98.44
CA ASN A 379 -26.90 -0.16 -98.72
C ASN A 379 -25.38 -0.44 -98.45
N GLY A 380 -25.03 -1.52 -97.69
CA GLY A 380 -23.58 -1.87 -97.53
C GLY A 380 -23.01 -3.18 -96.92
N ARG A 381 -23.77 -4.17 -96.40
CA ARG A 381 -23.28 -5.52 -95.91
C ARG A 381 -22.36 -5.63 -94.65
N THR A 382 -22.61 -6.73 -93.90
CA THR A 382 -21.69 -7.55 -93.04
C THR A 382 -21.10 -7.08 -91.69
N ALA A 383 -21.43 -7.86 -90.64
CA ALA A 383 -20.66 -8.13 -89.40
C ALA A 383 -20.66 -7.02 -88.29
N PRO A 384 -20.39 -7.34 -86.99
CA PRO A 384 -21.54 -7.50 -86.10
C PRO A 384 -21.51 -6.77 -84.73
N THR A 385 -22.72 -6.35 -84.32
CA THR A 385 -23.22 -6.22 -82.93
C THR A 385 -22.46 -5.35 -81.92
N GLN A 386 -23.01 -4.15 -81.67
CA GLN A 386 -22.95 -3.48 -80.36
C GLN A 386 -24.29 -2.76 -80.06
N THR A 387 -24.59 -2.62 -78.75
CA THR A 387 -25.45 -1.61 -78.08
C THR A 387 -26.68 -1.00 -78.79
N VAL A 388 -27.83 -1.02 -78.10
CA VAL A 388 -28.81 0.09 -78.11
C VAL A 388 -29.24 0.40 -76.67
N THR A 389 -29.20 1.69 -76.31
CA THR A 389 -29.90 2.30 -75.17
C THR A 389 -31.03 3.16 -75.77
N GLN A 390 -32.12 3.57 -75.10
CA GLN A 390 -32.43 3.80 -73.68
C GLN A 390 -33.97 3.94 -73.57
N TRP A 391 -34.57 3.88 -72.37
CA TRP A 391 -35.65 4.81 -71.93
C TRP A 391 -36.00 4.61 -70.44
N ASP A 392 -36.65 5.62 -69.86
CA ASP A 392 -37.08 5.67 -68.45
C ASP A 392 -38.19 4.67 -68.10
N LEU A 393 -38.27 4.31 -66.80
CA LEU A 393 -39.55 4.31 -66.08
C LEU A 393 -39.37 4.25 -64.55
N SER A 394 -40.22 4.99 -63.85
CA SER A 394 -40.35 5.04 -62.39
C SER A 394 -41.34 3.98 -61.84
N ARG A 395 -41.03 3.33 -60.72
CA ARG A 395 -41.93 2.58 -59.78
C ARG A 395 -41.09 1.75 -58.79
N GLU A 396 -41.55 1.24 -57.64
CA GLU A 396 -42.55 1.66 -56.61
C GLU A 396 -42.21 0.90 -55.29
N ASN A 397 -42.97 1.07 -54.20
CA ASN A 397 -42.69 0.48 -52.87
C ASN A 397 -43.42 -0.85 -52.57
N GLU A 398 -43.18 -1.40 -51.37
CA GLU A 398 -43.95 -2.43 -50.62
C GLU A 398 -43.72 -3.93 -51.04
N ALA A 399 -43.84 -4.97 -50.20
CA ALA A 399 -44.25 -5.08 -48.78
C ALA A 399 -43.59 -6.30 -48.04
N LEU A 400 -43.84 -6.43 -46.73
CA LEU A 400 -43.74 -7.66 -45.90
C LEU A 400 -45.08 -8.47 -45.97
N PRO A 401 -45.27 -9.72 -45.41
CA PRO A 401 -44.54 -10.38 -44.31
C PRO A 401 -44.34 -11.95 -44.38
N MET A 402 -43.73 -12.49 -43.31
CA MET A 402 -43.74 -13.86 -42.71
C MET A 402 -44.28 -15.12 -43.44
N ALA A 403 -43.50 -16.23 -43.39
CA ALA A 403 -44.00 -17.63 -43.33
C ALA A 403 -42.95 -18.63 -42.74
N GLN A 404 -43.35 -19.89 -42.49
CA GLN A 404 -42.65 -20.94 -41.71
C GLN A 404 -41.87 -21.99 -42.57
N MET A 405 -41.18 -22.92 -41.88
CA MET A 405 -40.61 -24.22 -42.36
C MET A 405 -39.39 -24.13 -43.32
N GLY A 406 -38.53 -25.15 -43.46
CA GLY A 406 -38.45 -26.48 -42.82
C GLY A 406 -37.13 -27.21 -43.17
N LEU A 407 -36.94 -28.46 -42.72
CA LEU A 407 -35.80 -29.33 -43.08
C LEU A 407 -35.86 -29.70 -44.60
N GLU A 408 -34.81 -30.12 -45.32
CA GLU A 408 -33.94 -31.30 -45.10
C GLU A 408 -32.68 -31.36 -46.00
N THR A 409 -31.51 -31.73 -45.42
CA THR A 409 -30.44 -32.57 -46.04
C THR A 409 -29.69 -32.02 -47.31
N LYS A 410 -28.67 -32.64 -47.95
CA LYS A 410 -27.96 -33.94 -47.78
C LYS A 410 -26.51 -33.92 -48.36
N LEU A 411 -25.52 -34.39 -47.57
CA LEU A 411 -24.38 -35.29 -47.91
C LEU A 411 -23.21 -34.94 -48.89
N ILE A 412 -22.05 -35.60 -48.61
CA ILE A 412 -20.94 -36.05 -49.51
C ILE A 412 -20.04 -34.93 -50.11
N ILE A 413 -18.72 -34.78 -49.85
CA ILE A 413 -17.51 -35.64 -49.60
C ILE A 413 -16.95 -36.31 -50.88
N PRO A 414 -15.75 -35.94 -51.38
CA PRO A 414 -14.50 -36.68 -51.10
C PRO A 414 -13.30 -35.76 -50.73
N ASN A 415 -12.24 -36.11 -49.98
CA ASN A 415 -11.53 -37.36 -49.64
C ASN A 415 -10.33 -37.72 -50.57
N SER A 416 -9.09 -37.41 -50.16
CA SER A 416 -7.78 -38.04 -50.50
C SER A 416 -6.66 -37.31 -49.74
N HIS A 417 -5.84 -37.93 -48.88
CA HIS A 417 -4.80 -38.98 -49.04
C HIS A 417 -3.44 -38.48 -49.57
N LEU A 418 -2.41 -38.40 -48.69
CA LEU A 418 -1.19 -39.25 -48.74
C LEU A 418 -0.22 -38.98 -47.55
N GLN A 419 0.74 -39.89 -47.37
CA GLN A 419 1.71 -40.05 -46.26
C GLN A 419 2.94 -40.84 -46.82
N PRO A 420 3.97 -41.27 -46.05
CA PRO A 420 4.62 -40.75 -44.83
C PRO A 420 6.16 -40.63 -45.04
N TRP A 421 6.99 -40.70 -43.97
CA TRP A 421 8.29 -41.43 -43.98
C TRP A 421 8.71 -41.91 -42.57
N ASP A 422 9.66 -42.86 -42.54
CA ASP A 422 10.09 -43.75 -41.43
C ASP A 422 11.33 -43.21 -40.65
N ARG A 423 11.80 -43.71 -39.48
CA ARG A 423 11.46 -44.82 -38.53
C ARG A 423 11.99 -44.44 -37.10
N GLU A 424 12.23 -45.24 -36.05
CA GLU A 424 12.38 -46.69 -35.81
C GLU A 424 11.96 -47.10 -34.35
N ARG A 425 12.00 -48.41 -34.07
CA ARG A 425 11.76 -49.17 -32.83
C ARG A 425 12.93 -49.09 -31.80
N ALA A 426 12.96 -49.75 -30.63
CA ALA A 426 12.40 -51.04 -30.14
C ALA A 426 12.46 -51.16 -28.59
N MET A 427 11.87 -52.15 -27.87
CA MET A 427 10.68 -53.02 -28.04
C MET A 427 10.49 -53.88 -26.76
N PHE A 428 9.24 -54.37 -26.57
CA PHE A 428 8.70 -55.54 -25.83
C PHE A 428 7.81 -55.18 -24.61
N ASP A 429 6.48 -55.40 -24.62
CA ASP A 429 5.64 -56.66 -24.66
C ASP A 429 5.48 -57.31 -23.28
N LEU A 430 4.34 -57.85 -22.81
CA LEU A 430 2.96 -58.09 -23.33
C LEU A 430 1.93 -57.72 -22.21
N ARG A 431 0.60 -57.88 -22.23
CA ARG A 431 -0.38 -58.58 -23.12
C ARG A 431 -1.76 -57.87 -23.13
N ILE A 432 -2.85 -58.59 -23.44
CA ILE A 432 -4.24 -58.07 -23.58
C ILE A 432 -5.24 -59.01 -22.89
N GLY A 433 -6.32 -58.44 -22.34
CA GLY A 433 -7.63 -59.08 -22.13
C GLY A 433 -8.76 -58.14 -22.56
N LYS A 434 -9.84 -58.66 -23.13
CA LYS A 434 -11.03 -57.90 -23.59
C LYS A 434 -12.29 -58.40 -22.89
N ASP A 435 -13.27 -57.51 -22.73
CA ASP A 435 -14.72 -57.65 -23.00
C ASP A 435 -15.51 -56.56 -22.24
N GLY A 436 -16.75 -56.15 -22.59
CA GLY A 436 -17.60 -56.62 -23.71
C GLY A 436 -18.96 -55.92 -23.88
N GLY A 437 -19.16 -54.67 -23.43
CA GLY A 437 -20.45 -53.94 -23.54
C GLY A 437 -21.53 -54.37 -22.52
N HIS A 438 -22.80 -53.94 -22.58
CA HIS A 438 -23.43 -52.78 -23.27
C HIS A 438 -24.87 -52.50 -22.70
N PHE A 439 -25.47 -51.36 -23.06
CA PHE A 439 -26.91 -51.01 -23.01
C PHE A 439 -27.76 -50.97 -21.69
N THR A 440 -28.05 -49.72 -21.26
CA THR A 440 -29.38 -49.13 -20.88
C THR A 440 -30.31 -49.67 -19.78
N CYS A 441 -30.78 -48.71 -18.97
CA CYS A 441 -31.95 -48.75 -18.08
C CYS A 441 -33.30 -48.88 -18.84
N PRO A 442 -34.30 -49.53 -18.21
CA PRO A 442 -35.68 -49.06 -18.32
C PRO A 442 -36.46 -49.01 -16.98
N HIS A 443 -37.01 -47.82 -16.70
CA HIS A 443 -38.37 -47.54 -16.19
C HIS A 443 -39.03 -48.28 -14.99
N CYS A 444 -39.60 -47.44 -14.12
CA CYS A 444 -40.85 -47.61 -13.34
C CYS A 444 -40.87 -48.48 -12.05
N GLY A 445 -41.55 -47.96 -11.02
CA GLY A 445 -42.12 -48.72 -9.89
C GLY A 445 -43.57 -49.17 -10.19
N PRO A 446 -44.49 -49.36 -9.20
CA PRO A 446 -44.51 -48.70 -7.87
C PRO A 446 -44.93 -49.53 -6.62
N ALA A 447 -44.47 -49.07 -5.44
CA ALA A 447 -45.17 -48.90 -4.14
C ALA A 447 -45.88 -50.03 -3.33
N VAL A 448 -45.97 -49.75 -2.00
CA VAL A 448 -46.97 -50.15 -0.96
C VAL A 448 -46.56 -51.21 0.11
N SER A 449 -46.78 -50.84 1.40
CA SER A 449 -46.72 -51.61 2.68
C SER A 449 -45.34 -52.17 3.12
N GLY A 450 -44.90 -52.13 4.39
CA GLY A 450 -45.39 -51.63 5.70
C GLY A 450 -44.30 -51.90 6.79
N SER A 451 -44.43 -51.79 8.13
CA SER A 451 -45.35 -51.13 9.11
C SER A 451 -45.04 -51.73 10.51
N ALA A 452 -44.98 -51.07 11.68
CA ALA A 452 -45.12 -49.67 12.13
C ALA A 452 -44.47 -49.49 13.55
N MET A 453 -45.04 -48.67 14.47
CA MET A 453 -44.59 -48.25 15.82
C MET A 453 -43.44 -47.20 15.86
N GLU A 454 -43.58 -45.97 16.41
CA GLU A 454 -44.00 -45.47 17.76
C GLU A 454 -42.82 -45.46 18.77
N GLN A 455 -42.52 -44.42 19.59
CA GLN A 455 -43.19 -43.18 20.05
C GLN A 455 -42.14 -42.01 20.15
N GLY A 456 -42.43 -40.71 20.35
CA GLY A 456 -43.69 -39.93 20.34
C GLY A 456 -43.58 -38.50 20.96
N VAL A 457 -44.40 -37.55 20.45
CA VAL A 457 -44.89 -36.28 21.06
C VAL A 457 -43.95 -35.07 21.26
N GLY A 458 -44.39 -33.87 20.78
CA GLY A 458 -43.85 -32.54 21.12
C GLY A 458 -44.30 -31.40 20.19
N ASP A 459 -45.51 -30.87 20.35
CA ASP A 459 -46.20 -29.98 19.39
C ASP A 459 -46.04 -28.45 19.63
N GLY A 460 -46.22 -27.63 18.57
CA GLY A 460 -46.16 -26.15 18.64
C GLY A 460 -46.54 -25.37 17.36
N HIS A 461 -47.83 -25.10 17.15
CA HIS A 461 -48.44 -24.23 16.09
C HIS A 461 -47.99 -22.74 16.15
N LEU A 462 -48.13 -21.82 15.16
CA LEU A 462 -48.79 -21.67 13.83
C LEU A 462 -47.98 -20.58 13.02
N GLY A 463 -48.28 -20.05 11.81
CA GLY A 463 -49.40 -20.13 10.85
C GLY A 463 -49.26 -19.15 9.63
N ALA A 464 -50.28 -19.04 8.77
CA ALA A 464 -50.41 -18.17 7.57
C ALA A 464 -51.94 -17.89 7.29
N PRO A 465 -52.48 -17.23 6.22
CA PRO A 465 -51.91 -16.77 4.92
C PRO A 465 -52.49 -15.41 4.36
N LEU A 466 -52.83 -15.32 3.04
CA LEU A 466 -53.01 -14.11 2.17
C LEU A 466 -54.41 -13.40 2.11
N HIS A 467 -54.43 -12.20 1.45
CA HIS A 467 -55.43 -11.63 0.48
C HIS A 467 -56.53 -10.57 0.85
N MET A 468 -56.35 -9.34 0.31
CA MET A 468 -57.26 -8.48 -0.53
C MET A 468 -58.61 -7.79 -0.09
N LEU A 469 -58.75 -6.50 -0.49
CA LEU A 469 -59.97 -5.72 -0.93
C LEU A 469 -61.03 -5.23 0.12
N ARG A 470 -61.91 -4.21 -0.07
CA ARG A 470 -62.01 -2.98 -0.95
C ARG A 470 -63.27 -2.08 -0.66
N GLN A 471 -63.12 -0.74 -0.59
CA GLN A 471 -64.17 0.35 -0.68
C GLN A 471 -65.30 0.40 0.40
N GLY A 472 -65.95 1.52 0.76
CA GLY A 472 -65.69 2.97 0.50
C GLY A 472 -66.94 3.88 0.73
N GLY A 473 -66.75 5.18 1.07
CA GLY A 473 -67.77 6.26 0.94
C GLY A 473 -68.12 7.11 2.20
N GLY A 474 -68.16 8.46 2.07
CA GLY A 474 -68.65 9.40 3.12
C GLY A 474 -68.27 10.90 2.91
N GLN A 475 -69.17 11.83 3.23
CA GLN A 475 -69.08 13.32 3.11
C GLN A 475 -69.91 13.98 4.26
N PRO A 476 -69.90 15.32 4.53
CA PRO A 476 -69.01 16.42 4.09
C PRO A 476 -68.51 17.34 5.27
N ASN A 477 -67.95 18.53 4.95
CA ASN A 477 -67.62 19.70 5.83
C ASN A 477 -66.42 19.59 6.81
N LYS A 478 -65.64 20.65 7.12
CA LYS A 478 -65.27 21.91 6.41
C LYS A 478 -64.14 22.65 7.17
N MET A 479 -63.36 23.52 6.47
CA MET A 479 -62.33 24.47 7.00
C MET A 479 -61.07 23.79 7.61
N GLU A 480 -59.82 24.23 7.42
CA GLU A 480 -59.15 25.36 6.72
C GLU A 480 -57.71 24.90 6.31
N SER A 481 -56.98 25.41 5.31
CA SER A 481 -57.23 26.43 4.26
C SER A 481 -56.25 26.33 3.06
N LEU A 482 -56.77 26.37 1.81
CA LEU A 482 -56.19 26.90 0.53
C LEU A 482 -54.85 26.31 -0.01
N ALA A 483 -54.73 25.76 -1.25
CA ALA A 483 -54.87 26.29 -2.63
C ALA A 483 -53.61 27.08 -3.10
N MET A 484 -53.10 27.09 -4.35
CA MET A 484 -53.62 26.91 -5.76
C MET A 484 -52.69 25.96 -6.59
N THR A 485 -52.77 25.58 -7.90
CA THR A 485 -52.94 26.27 -9.23
C THR A 485 -52.00 27.49 -9.44
N GLU A 486 -51.58 27.97 -10.64
CA GLU A 486 -51.73 27.64 -12.08
C GLU A 486 -50.33 27.28 -12.70
N GLU A 487 -50.02 26.94 -13.97
CA GLU A 487 -50.48 27.27 -15.35
C GLU A 487 -50.06 28.65 -15.95
N SER A 488 -49.40 28.60 -17.12
CA SER A 488 -49.21 29.68 -18.14
C SER A 488 -48.40 30.98 -17.87
N ASP A 489 -47.32 31.12 -18.65
CA ASP A 489 -46.95 32.24 -19.54
C ASP A 489 -46.75 33.73 -19.14
N GLU A 490 -45.93 34.40 -19.97
CA GLU A 490 -45.83 35.85 -20.22
C GLU A 490 -45.81 36.84 -19.01
N ARG A 491 -44.63 37.43 -18.69
CA ARG A 491 -44.32 38.85 -19.07
C ARG A 491 -42.93 39.43 -18.70
N LYS A 492 -42.26 39.92 -19.74
CA LYS A 492 -41.83 41.33 -19.97
C LYS A 492 -41.23 42.17 -18.82
N ARG A 493 -39.99 42.65 -19.08
CA ARG A 493 -39.45 44.03 -18.85
C ARG A 493 -39.10 44.42 -17.39
N HIS A 494 -37.86 44.85 -17.15
CA HIS A 494 -37.39 46.26 -17.00
C HIS A 494 -37.92 46.96 -15.74
N VAL A 495 -37.14 47.82 -15.08
CA VAL A 495 -37.09 49.28 -15.34
C VAL A 495 -36.05 49.92 -14.39
N PRO A 496 -35.30 50.99 -14.74
CA PRO A 496 -35.01 51.53 -16.08
C PRO A 496 -33.58 52.17 -16.27
N GLN A 497 -33.33 52.73 -17.46
CA GLN A 497 -32.71 54.07 -17.77
C GLN A 497 -31.36 54.53 -17.12
N GLN A 498 -30.53 55.38 -17.75
CA GLN A 498 -30.65 56.08 -19.04
C GLN A 498 -29.30 56.38 -19.73
N ALA A 499 -29.41 56.48 -21.07
CA ALA A 499 -28.53 57.05 -22.10
C ALA A 499 -27.33 57.95 -21.75
N LEU A 500 -26.27 57.81 -22.56
CA LEU A 500 -25.74 58.79 -23.56
C LEU A 500 -24.98 57.94 -24.62
N ILE A 501 -25.10 58.05 -25.95
CA ILE A 501 -25.07 59.16 -26.92
C ILE A 501 -23.66 59.76 -27.14
N SER A 502 -22.91 59.12 -28.04
CA SER A 502 -21.98 59.71 -29.03
C SER A 502 -21.69 58.63 -30.08
N LYS A 503 -21.96 58.85 -31.37
CA LYS A 503 -21.08 59.50 -32.38
C LYS A 503 -19.76 58.75 -32.57
N THR A 504 -19.35 58.24 -33.75
CA THR A 504 -19.37 58.77 -35.14
C THR A 504 -18.53 60.03 -35.35
N GLU A 505 -17.25 59.79 -35.67
CA GLU A 505 -16.21 60.64 -36.28
C GLU A 505 -14.96 59.71 -36.29
N ASP A 506 -14.00 59.66 -37.21
CA ASP A 506 -13.75 60.31 -38.51
C ASP A 506 -12.60 59.52 -39.22
N LEU A 507 -12.25 59.67 -40.51
CA LEU A 507 -12.81 60.45 -41.61
C LEU A 507 -12.56 59.73 -42.95
N SER A 508 -13.41 60.01 -43.93
CA SER A 508 -13.32 59.51 -45.31
C SER A 508 -12.12 60.03 -46.10
N GLY A 509 -11.39 59.12 -46.74
CA GLY A 509 -10.49 59.39 -47.88
C GLY A 509 -10.19 58.09 -48.63
N GLN A 510 -10.39 57.95 -49.95
CA GLN A 510 -10.83 58.93 -50.95
C GLN A 510 -11.95 58.37 -51.83
N SER A 511 -13.14 59.00 -51.84
CA SER A 511 -14.17 58.73 -52.85
C SER A 511 -13.88 59.50 -54.16
N SER A 512 -12.65 59.41 -54.66
CA SER A 512 -12.18 60.17 -55.83
C SER A 512 -11.07 59.48 -56.64
N LEU A 513 -10.91 58.16 -56.53
CA LEU A 513 -10.01 57.37 -57.41
C LEU A 513 -10.75 56.28 -58.22
N LYS A 514 -12.01 56.57 -58.58
CA LYS A 514 -12.70 55.93 -59.71
C LYS A 514 -12.00 56.12 -61.07
N GLU A 515 -10.90 56.89 -61.09
CA GLU A 515 -10.00 57.09 -62.23
C GLU A 515 -8.53 56.76 -61.87
N LYS A 516 -8.29 55.88 -60.87
CA LYS A 516 -6.99 55.17 -60.69
C LYS A 516 -7.10 53.69 -60.29
N GLU A 517 -8.26 53.21 -59.81
CA GLU A 517 -8.50 51.77 -59.66
C GLU A 517 -8.54 51.00 -61.01
N GLU A 518 -8.40 51.71 -62.15
CA GLU A 518 -8.09 51.10 -63.45
C GLU A 518 -6.59 51.09 -63.81
N GLU A 519 -5.72 51.92 -63.18
CA GLU A 519 -4.26 51.94 -63.42
C GLU A 519 -3.48 51.00 -62.48
N GLU A 520 -3.71 51.00 -61.16
CA GLU A 520 -3.02 50.04 -60.27
C GLU A 520 -3.48 48.59 -60.53
N ASN A 521 -4.67 48.44 -61.12
CA ASN A 521 -5.20 47.17 -61.61
C ASN A 521 -4.60 46.77 -62.98
N GLU A 522 -3.98 47.70 -63.73
CA GLU A 522 -3.08 47.34 -64.85
C GLU A 522 -1.75 46.79 -64.33
N ASP A 523 -1.09 47.41 -63.35
CA ASP A 523 0.21 46.91 -62.88
C ASP A 523 0.12 45.56 -62.14
N LEU A 524 -0.98 45.27 -61.42
CA LEU A 524 -1.23 43.91 -60.92
C LEU A 524 -1.49 42.90 -62.07
N ARG A 525 -2.14 43.33 -63.16
CA ARG A 525 -2.24 42.53 -64.41
C ARG A 525 -0.92 42.45 -65.19
N ARG A 526 0.06 43.30 -64.88
CA ARG A 526 1.38 43.33 -65.53
C ARG A 526 2.35 42.36 -64.87
N TYR A 527 2.39 42.32 -63.54
CA TYR A 527 3.11 41.27 -62.79
C TYR A 527 2.53 39.88 -63.08
N CYS A 528 1.21 39.74 -63.11
CA CYS A 528 0.54 38.48 -63.45
C CYS A 528 0.59 38.08 -64.94
N ARG A 529 1.43 38.73 -65.78
CA ARG A 529 1.75 38.24 -67.15
C ARG A 529 3.02 37.40 -67.25
N TYR A 530 3.86 37.36 -66.21
CA TYR A 530 5.06 36.51 -66.21
C TYR A 530 4.86 35.14 -65.55
N PHE A 531 3.80 34.98 -64.75
CA PHE A 531 3.49 33.73 -64.05
C PHE A 531 2.39 32.98 -64.79
N THR A 532 2.70 31.78 -65.32
CA THR A 532 1.68 30.87 -65.85
C THR A 532 0.75 30.39 -64.73
N LYS A 533 -0.38 29.77 -65.10
CA LYS A 533 -1.30 29.15 -64.14
C LYS A 533 -0.58 28.15 -63.21
N GLU A 534 0.43 27.45 -63.74
CA GLU A 534 1.30 26.52 -63.01
C GLU A 534 2.28 27.26 -62.08
N GLN A 535 2.88 28.37 -62.53
CA GLN A 535 3.79 29.13 -61.68
C GLN A 535 3.08 29.85 -60.53
N LEU A 536 1.83 30.28 -60.71
CA LEU A 536 1.03 30.82 -59.60
C LEU A 536 0.65 29.72 -58.60
N ILE A 537 0.34 28.51 -59.08
CA ILE A 537 0.16 27.33 -58.22
C ILE A 537 1.47 27.00 -57.48
N MET A 538 2.62 27.00 -58.15
CA MET A 538 3.93 26.82 -57.54
C MET A 538 4.21 27.87 -56.46
N LEU A 539 3.88 29.15 -56.67
CA LEU A 539 4.09 30.19 -55.67
C LEU A 539 3.22 29.95 -54.42
N CYS A 540 1.93 29.63 -54.60
CA CYS A 540 1.05 29.25 -53.51
C CYS A 540 1.51 27.98 -52.78
N VAL A 541 2.01 26.98 -53.51
CA VAL A 541 2.60 25.76 -52.94
C VAL A 541 3.88 26.06 -52.18
N CYS A 542 4.77 26.93 -52.68
CA CYS A 542 5.99 27.35 -51.97
C CYS A 542 5.67 28.12 -50.68
N VAL A 543 4.66 29.01 -50.68
CA VAL A 543 4.22 29.72 -49.47
C VAL A 543 3.58 28.74 -48.48
N ALA A 544 2.73 27.82 -48.94
CA ALA A 544 2.13 26.78 -48.10
C ALA A 544 3.20 25.85 -47.50
N LEU A 545 4.21 25.46 -48.28
CA LEU A 545 5.35 24.66 -47.82
C LEU A 545 6.24 25.43 -46.84
N LEU A 546 6.46 26.73 -47.02
CA LEU A 546 7.20 27.56 -46.06
C LEU A 546 6.46 27.68 -44.73
N VAL A 547 5.14 27.91 -44.75
CA VAL A 547 4.31 27.92 -43.54
C VAL A 547 4.29 26.54 -42.88
N LEU A 548 4.18 25.46 -43.66
CA LEU A 548 4.27 24.09 -43.16
C LEU A 548 5.64 23.82 -42.51
N LEU A 549 6.74 24.27 -43.11
CA LEU A 549 8.08 24.15 -42.57
C LEU A 549 8.22 24.91 -41.24
N LEU A 550 7.67 26.12 -41.16
CA LEU A 550 7.67 26.93 -39.93
C LEU A 550 6.85 26.26 -38.81
N VAL A 551 5.70 25.66 -39.14
CA VAL A 551 4.89 24.86 -38.21
C VAL A 551 5.64 23.58 -37.79
N ILE A 552 6.34 22.90 -38.69
CA ILE A 552 7.19 21.73 -38.38
C ILE A 552 8.37 22.11 -37.48
N ILE A 553 9.00 23.26 -37.71
CA ILE A 553 10.09 23.78 -36.85
C ILE A 553 9.54 24.11 -35.45
N ILE A 554 8.44 24.86 -35.35
CA ILE A 554 7.84 25.21 -34.05
C ILE A 554 7.37 23.96 -33.30
N THR A 555 6.70 23.02 -33.98
CA THR A 555 6.25 21.76 -33.36
C THR A 555 7.41 20.83 -32.99
N SER A 556 8.49 20.75 -33.78
CA SER A 556 9.67 19.97 -33.39
C SER A 556 10.43 20.57 -32.20
N VAL A 557 10.50 21.90 -32.08
CA VAL A 557 11.02 22.58 -30.87
C VAL A 557 10.14 22.30 -29.64
N LEU A 558 8.81 22.36 -29.78
CA LEU A 558 7.89 22.02 -28.69
C LEU A 558 7.92 20.52 -28.32
N LEU A 559 8.03 19.63 -29.30
CA LEU A 559 8.13 18.18 -29.09
C LEU A 559 9.48 17.78 -28.46
N THR A 560 10.58 18.45 -28.80
CA THR A 560 11.88 18.20 -28.15
C THR A 560 11.95 18.73 -26.72
N GLN A 561 11.22 19.81 -26.38
CA GLN A 561 11.14 20.30 -25.01
C GLN A 561 10.16 19.51 -24.11
N ASN A 562 9.02 19.05 -24.64
CA ASN A 562 8.00 18.33 -23.83
C ASN A 562 8.03 16.79 -23.94
N GLY A 563 8.58 16.21 -25.01
CA GLY A 563 8.67 14.76 -25.19
C GLY A 563 9.60 14.06 -24.17
N GLY A 564 10.51 14.80 -23.53
CA GLY A 564 11.52 14.26 -22.62
C GLY A 564 11.07 13.93 -21.19
N LYS A 565 9.77 14.00 -20.85
CA LYS A 565 9.31 13.94 -19.44
C LYS A 565 8.44 12.74 -19.01
N TYR A 566 7.78 12.01 -19.91
CA TYR A 566 6.82 10.95 -19.51
C TYR A 566 7.09 9.53 -20.04
N LEU A 567 8.27 9.27 -20.60
CA LEU A 567 8.75 7.90 -20.89
C LEU A 567 10.22 7.74 -20.51
N SER A 568 10.47 7.61 -19.20
CA SER A 568 11.77 7.19 -18.65
C SER A 568 11.71 5.74 -18.14
N GLN A 569 11.26 4.82 -18.99
CA GLN A 569 11.75 3.45 -18.89
C GLN A 569 13.23 3.48 -19.31
N LYS A 570 14.12 3.87 -18.37
CA LYS A 570 15.59 3.77 -18.53
C LYS A 570 15.84 2.35 -19.07
N LYS A 571 16.45 2.23 -20.26
CA LYS A 571 17.39 1.12 -20.44
C LYS A 571 18.42 1.31 -19.34
N CYS A 572 18.40 0.46 -18.32
CA CYS A 572 19.45 0.48 -17.31
C CYS A 572 20.76 0.21 -18.06
N ASN A 573 21.71 1.14 -17.98
CA ASN A 573 22.83 1.18 -18.92
C ASN A 573 23.74 -0.02 -18.69
N GLN A 574 23.53 -1.09 -19.46
CA GLN A 574 24.43 -2.24 -19.58
C GLN A 574 25.70 -1.88 -20.37
N GLN A 575 26.18 -0.64 -20.25
CA GLN A 575 27.55 -0.26 -20.59
C GLN A 575 28.47 -0.73 -19.46
N ALA A 576 28.65 -2.05 -19.40
CA ALA A 576 29.65 -2.70 -18.57
C ALA A 576 31.07 -2.42 -19.13
N SER A 577 31.56 -1.18 -18.96
CA SER A 577 32.98 -0.80 -19.10
C SER A 577 33.24 0.65 -18.64
N GLU A 578 32.83 0.99 -17.43
CA GLU A 578 33.36 2.17 -16.72
C GLU A 578 33.96 1.69 -15.40
N THR A 579 35.23 2.06 -15.18
CA THR A 579 35.97 1.70 -13.97
C THR A 579 35.23 2.20 -12.74
N ILE A 580 34.85 1.29 -11.84
CA ILE A 580 34.28 1.68 -10.54
C ILE A 580 35.36 2.47 -9.80
N LEU A 581 35.10 3.75 -9.54
CA LEU A 581 35.99 4.58 -8.74
C LEU A 581 36.06 4.01 -7.32
N PRO A 582 37.24 3.98 -6.67
CA PRO A 582 37.34 3.50 -5.29
C PRO A 582 36.39 4.25 -4.36
N PHE A 583 35.61 3.49 -3.60
CA PHE A 583 34.62 4.01 -2.65
C PHE A 583 34.71 3.22 -1.33
N PRO A 584 34.74 3.87 -0.16
CA PRO A 584 35.01 3.20 1.10
C PRO A 584 33.77 2.45 1.63
N THR A 585 34.00 1.45 2.49
CA THR A 585 32.94 0.53 2.95
C THR A 585 32.00 1.12 4.02
N ASP A 586 32.43 2.17 4.71
CA ASP A 586 31.64 3.02 5.62
C ASP A 586 30.91 4.17 4.92
N GLY A 587 31.18 4.39 3.62
CA GLY A 587 30.69 5.55 2.88
C GLY A 587 29.16 5.62 2.76
N ASP A 588 28.63 6.83 2.57
CA ASP A 588 27.19 7.05 2.46
C ASP A 588 26.61 6.41 1.18
N MET A 589 25.52 5.64 1.33
CA MET A 589 24.95 4.89 0.22
C MET A 589 24.29 5.78 -0.85
N LEU A 590 23.88 7.01 -0.52
CA LEU A 590 23.38 7.95 -1.54
C LEU A 590 24.54 8.60 -2.30
N ASP A 591 25.66 8.92 -1.63
CA ASP A 591 26.88 9.39 -2.32
C ASP A 591 27.40 8.32 -3.30
N PHE A 592 27.40 7.04 -2.91
CA PHE A 592 27.71 5.92 -3.82
C PHE A 592 26.77 5.87 -5.04
N LEU A 593 25.45 5.86 -4.81
CA LEU A 593 24.46 5.74 -5.90
C LEU A 593 24.37 6.99 -6.80
N VAL A 594 24.81 8.15 -6.32
CA VAL A 594 25.04 9.34 -7.16
C VAL A 594 26.33 9.17 -7.97
N GLN A 595 27.42 8.67 -7.38
CA GLN A 595 28.70 8.45 -8.07
C GLN A 595 28.59 7.39 -9.19
N THR A 596 27.79 6.34 -8.99
CA THR A 596 27.52 5.31 -10.03
C THR A 596 26.57 5.77 -11.14
N GLY A 597 25.86 6.89 -10.95
CA GLY A 597 24.86 7.42 -11.90
C GLY A 597 23.48 6.75 -11.82
N ASP A 598 23.24 5.92 -10.79
CA ASP A 598 21.97 5.23 -10.59
C ASP A 598 20.86 6.22 -10.22
N ILE A 599 21.10 7.07 -9.21
CA ILE A 599 20.24 8.19 -8.79
C ILE A 599 20.85 9.55 -9.19
N ARG A 600 20.01 10.58 -9.33
CA ARG A 600 20.42 11.94 -9.76
C ARG A 600 20.72 12.89 -8.60
N GLU A 601 20.17 12.62 -7.44
CA GLU A 601 20.23 13.46 -6.25
C GLU A 601 20.19 12.58 -5.00
N ARG A 602 20.65 13.10 -3.86
CA ARG A 602 20.60 12.40 -2.59
C ARG A 602 19.18 12.45 -2.00
N ASP A 603 18.36 11.51 -2.45
CA ASP A 603 17.04 11.20 -1.91
C ASP A 603 16.91 9.66 -1.84
N ALA A 604 16.73 9.13 -0.63
CA ALA A 604 16.72 7.70 -0.36
C ALA A 604 15.43 7.00 -0.85
N LEU A 605 14.42 7.75 -1.31
CA LEU A 605 13.28 7.23 -2.06
C LEU A 605 13.67 6.61 -3.41
N TYR A 606 14.78 7.05 -4.01
CA TYR A 606 15.21 6.55 -5.32
C TYR A 606 16.18 5.37 -5.25
N ALA A 607 16.74 5.07 -4.07
CA ALA A 607 17.42 3.80 -3.83
C ALA A 607 16.42 2.65 -3.94
N THR A 608 16.80 1.56 -4.60
CA THR A 608 15.98 0.36 -4.77
C THR A 608 16.70 -0.87 -4.25
N TRP A 609 15.94 -1.78 -3.65
CA TRP A 609 16.40 -2.92 -2.86
C TRP A 609 15.94 -4.25 -3.48
N TYR A 610 16.74 -5.30 -3.31
CA TYR A 610 16.33 -6.70 -3.54
C TYR A 610 16.39 -7.40 -2.20
N HIS A 611 15.23 -7.74 -1.64
CA HIS A 611 15.13 -8.46 -0.38
C HIS A 611 15.47 -9.95 -0.60
N ARG A 612 16.17 -10.58 0.35
CA ARG A 612 16.44 -12.03 0.40
C ARG A 612 17.09 -12.60 -0.87
N ALA A 613 18.20 -12.01 -1.33
CA ALA A 613 19.00 -12.54 -2.45
C ALA A 613 19.80 -13.83 -2.06
N ASN A 614 19.11 -14.81 -1.48
CA ASN A 614 19.66 -15.87 -0.64
C ASN A 614 20.13 -17.13 -1.40
N ASN A 615 19.71 -17.33 -2.64
CA ASN A 615 20.17 -18.44 -3.48
C ASN A 615 20.72 -17.90 -4.80
N LYS A 616 21.40 -18.74 -5.60
CA LYS A 616 22.00 -18.28 -6.86
C LYS A 616 20.97 -17.82 -7.89
N SER A 617 19.74 -18.33 -7.86
CA SER A 617 18.66 -17.87 -8.75
C SER A 617 18.29 -16.42 -8.41
N GLU A 618 17.89 -16.16 -7.17
CA GLU A 618 17.48 -14.83 -6.70
C GLU A 618 18.61 -13.81 -6.82
N MET A 619 19.85 -14.18 -6.46
CA MET A 619 21.03 -13.34 -6.65
C MET A 619 21.25 -12.98 -8.13
N ASN A 620 21.11 -13.94 -9.06
CA ASN A 620 21.28 -13.67 -10.49
C ASN A 620 20.16 -12.79 -11.06
N ILE A 621 18.91 -12.98 -10.61
CA ILE A 621 17.78 -12.11 -10.97
C ILE A 621 18.05 -10.68 -10.48
N ALA A 622 18.49 -10.52 -9.22
CA ALA A 622 18.84 -9.24 -8.63
C ALA A 622 19.98 -8.53 -9.38
N LEU A 623 21.05 -9.26 -9.73
CA LEU A 623 22.20 -8.74 -10.48
C LEU A 623 21.82 -8.25 -11.89
N GLN A 624 20.97 -9.00 -12.61
CA GLN A 624 20.50 -8.64 -13.96
C GLN A 624 19.47 -7.50 -13.96
N SER A 625 18.83 -7.21 -12.82
CA SER A 625 17.78 -6.21 -12.68
C SER A 625 18.30 -4.76 -12.61
N CYS A 626 17.36 -3.80 -12.62
CA CYS A 626 17.60 -2.37 -12.35
C CYS A 626 17.64 -2.00 -10.85
N ILE A 627 17.67 -2.98 -9.95
CA ILE A 627 17.83 -2.73 -8.51
C ILE A 627 19.23 -2.19 -8.19
N MET A 628 19.37 -1.39 -7.14
CA MET A 628 20.62 -0.70 -6.78
C MET A 628 21.38 -1.39 -5.63
N VAL A 629 20.67 -1.93 -4.65
CA VAL A 629 21.23 -2.57 -3.45
C VAL A 629 20.70 -3.99 -3.32
N LEU A 630 21.59 -4.94 -3.04
CA LEU A 630 21.22 -6.31 -2.72
C LEU A 630 21.27 -6.50 -1.21
N GLU A 631 20.19 -7.02 -0.65
CA GLU A 631 20.08 -7.50 0.72
C GLU A 631 20.02 -9.04 0.69
N ALA A 632 20.70 -9.70 1.62
CA ALA A 632 20.65 -11.14 1.79
C ALA A 632 20.87 -11.55 3.27
N ASP A 633 20.11 -12.55 3.70
CA ASP A 633 20.19 -13.14 5.03
C ASP A 633 21.45 -14.00 5.16
N VAL A 634 22.17 -13.90 6.29
CA VAL A 634 23.41 -14.64 6.55
C VAL A 634 23.30 -15.50 7.80
N THR A 635 23.55 -16.80 7.63
CA THR A 635 23.64 -17.79 8.72
C THR A 635 24.79 -18.77 8.47
N VAL A 636 25.11 -19.66 9.40
CA VAL A 636 26.09 -20.73 9.14
C VAL A 636 25.44 -21.98 8.54
N GLN A 637 26.16 -22.69 7.67
CA GLN A 637 25.65 -23.93 7.10
C GLN A 637 25.47 -24.97 8.21
N GLY A 638 24.27 -25.55 8.26
CA GLY A 638 23.83 -26.45 9.32
C GLY A 638 23.55 -25.74 10.65
N TYR A 639 23.32 -24.43 10.67
CA TYR A 639 22.98 -23.67 11.90
C TYR A 639 21.91 -24.41 12.72
N ALA A 640 22.11 -24.43 14.03
CA ALA A 640 21.27 -25.18 14.95
C ALA A 640 21.04 -26.66 14.54
N THR A 641 21.97 -27.36 13.89
CA THR A 641 21.90 -28.83 13.66
C THR A 641 23.16 -29.53 14.20
N VAL A 642 23.18 -30.87 14.16
CA VAL A 642 24.40 -31.66 14.43
C VAL A 642 25.47 -31.51 13.34
N ASN A 643 25.09 -31.01 12.16
CA ASN A 643 25.97 -30.76 11.01
C ASN A 643 26.40 -29.30 10.91
N VAL A 644 26.35 -28.54 12.01
CA VAL A 644 26.74 -27.13 12.04
C VAL A 644 28.22 -26.94 11.69
N THR A 645 28.50 -25.96 10.84
CA THR A 645 29.85 -25.59 10.40
C THR A 645 30.14 -24.13 10.71
N THR A 646 31.35 -23.66 10.37
CA THR A 646 31.73 -22.24 10.40
C THR A 646 31.56 -21.54 9.04
N ILE A 647 30.92 -22.17 8.04
CA ILE A 647 30.81 -21.64 6.68
C ILE A 647 29.57 -20.73 6.60
N PRO A 648 29.71 -19.41 6.32
CA PRO A 648 28.55 -18.55 6.10
C PRO A 648 27.87 -18.86 4.77
N ILE A 649 26.56 -19.03 4.83
CA ILE A 649 25.66 -19.23 3.71
C ILE A 649 24.61 -18.14 3.68
N MET A 650 24.07 -17.91 2.49
CA MET A 650 22.99 -16.96 2.30
C MET A 650 21.67 -17.70 2.52
N ALA A 651 21.00 -17.49 3.66
CA ALA A 651 19.75 -18.18 3.99
C ALA A 651 19.01 -17.52 5.16
N HIS A 652 17.68 -17.37 5.02
CA HIS A 652 16.78 -16.96 6.09
C HIS A 652 16.33 -18.21 6.88
N PRO A 653 16.42 -18.23 8.22
CA PRO A 653 15.88 -19.33 9.01
C PRO A 653 14.40 -19.58 8.72
N PRO A 654 13.93 -20.83 8.73
CA PRO A 654 14.67 -22.03 9.12
C PRO A 654 15.42 -22.73 7.96
N ALA A 655 15.66 -22.06 6.82
CA ALA A 655 16.62 -22.57 5.85
C ALA A 655 18.04 -22.49 6.44
N VAL A 656 18.61 -23.65 6.78
CA VAL A 656 19.97 -23.80 7.34
C VAL A 656 20.97 -24.39 6.34
N TYR A 657 20.56 -24.51 5.07
CA TYR A 657 21.39 -24.88 3.92
C TYR A 657 21.03 -23.97 2.74
N SER A 658 22.00 -23.68 1.87
CA SER A 658 21.81 -22.89 0.65
C SER A 658 22.73 -23.41 -0.45
N ASP A 659 22.37 -23.14 -1.70
CA ASP A 659 23.27 -23.37 -2.84
C ASP A 659 24.38 -22.31 -2.94
N ASN A 660 24.30 -21.24 -2.14
CA ASN A 660 25.17 -20.07 -2.21
C ASN A 660 25.87 -19.79 -0.86
N THR A 661 27.19 -19.82 -0.84
CA THR A 661 27.99 -19.34 0.30
C THR A 661 28.20 -17.82 0.21
N LEU A 662 28.47 -17.16 1.33
CA LEU A 662 28.78 -15.72 1.33
C LEU A 662 29.99 -15.40 0.44
N ASP A 663 30.99 -16.27 0.40
CA ASP A 663 32.18 -16.08 -0.45
C ASP A 663 31.84 -16.08 -1.94
N GLN A 664 30.97 -17.00 -2.38
CA GLN A 664 30.49 -17.10 -3.76
C GLN A 664 29.53 -15.96 -4.12
N TRP A 665 28.66 -15.56 -3.19
CA TRP A 665 27.76 -14.43 -3.34
C TRP A 665 28.54 -13.12 -3.49
N LEU A 666 29.54 -12.88 -2.63
CA LEU A 666 30.42 -11.70 -2.74
C LEU A 666 31.21 -11.72 -4.05
N ASP A 667 31.74 -12.85 -4.48
CA ASP A 667 32.47 -12.92 -5.76
C ASP A 667 31.57 -12.65 -6.99
N ALA A 668 30.27 -12.94 -6.92
CA ALA A 668 29.31 -12.53 -7.96
C ALA A 668 28.91 -11.05 -7.83
N VAL A 669 28.58 -10.57 -6.63
CA VAL A 669 28.12 -9.19 -6.41
C VAL A 669 29.22 -8.16 -6.64
N LEU A 670 30.48 -8.47 -6.31
CA LEU A 670 31.61 -7.58 -6.55
C LEU A 670 31.91 -7.36 -8.05
N GLN A 671 31.48 -8.25 -8.95
CA GLN A 671 31.55 -8.05 -10.41
C GLN A 671 30.54 -7.01 -10.93
N SER A 672 29.60 -6.56 -10.09
CA SER A 672 28.57 -5.57 -10.42
C SER A 672 28.85 -4.20 -9.78
N LYS A 673 28.01 -3.20 -10.08
CA LYS A 673 27.95 -1.91 -9.35
C LYS A 673 26.98 -1.91 -8.13
N LYS A 674 26.34 -3.03 -7.78
CA LYS A 674 25.33 -3.08 -6.70
C LYS A 674 25.93 -2.83 -5.31
N GLY A 675 25.23 -2.09 -4.44
CA GLY A 675 25.54 -1.99 -3.01
C GLY A 675 25.18 -3.26 -2.23
N ILE A 676 25.71 -3.39 -1.00
CA ILE A 676 25.59 -4.62 -0.18
C ILE A 676 24.94 -4.31 1.18
N LYS A 677 23.89 -5.06 1.54
CA LYS A 677 23.40 -5.25 2.92
C LYS A 677 23.42 -6.73 3.26
N LEU A 678 23.97 -7.10 4.41
CA LEU A 678 24.00 -8.47 4.93
C LEU A 678 23.19 -8.53 6.23
N ASP A 679 22.20 -9.41 6.31
CA ASP A 679 21.30 -9.52 7.46
C ASP A 679 21.57 -10.78 8.29
N PHE A 680 22.32 -10.64 9.38
CA PHE A 680 22.72 -11.77 10.20
C PHE A 680 21.55 -12.35 10.97
N LYS A 681 21.36 -13.66 10.82
CA LYS A 681 20.31 -14.44 11.52
C LYS A 681 20.86 -15.39 12.58
N CYS A 682 22.18 -15.44 12.76
CA CYS A 682 22.82 -16.01 13.95
C CYS A 682 24.18 -15.34 14.26
N ILE A 683 24.54 -15.27 15.55
CA ILE A 683 25.79 -14.66 16.03
C ILE A 683 27.03 -15.42 15.50
N GLN A 684 26.92 -16.74 15.33
CA GLN A 684 28.01 -17.62 14.85
C GLN A 684 28.44 -17.33 13.41
N ALA A 685 27.57 -16.71 12.60
CA ALA A 685 27.90 -16.33 11.22
C ALA A 685 28.74 -15.04 11.15
N VAL A 686 28.75 -14.22 12.20
CA VAL A 686 29.33 -12.87 12.18
C VAL A 686 30.85 -12.93 11.98
N THR A 687 31.62 -13.46 12.93
CA THR A 687 33.10 -13.51 12.83
C THR A 687 33.61 -14.12 11.51
N PRO A 688 33.13 -15.30 11.05
CA PRO A 688 33.59 -15.87 9.77
C PRO A 688 33.24 -14.98 8.57
N SER A 689 32.10 -14.29 8.58
CA SER A 689 31.70 -13.36 7.51
C SER A 689 32.55 -12.09 7.50
N LEU A 690 32.89 -11.53 8.66
CA LEU A 690 33.82 -10.40 8.78
C LEU A 690 35.21 -10.78 8.26
N GLY A 691 35.67 -12.00 8.51
CA GLY A 691 36.90 -12.56 7.94
C GLY A 691 36.89 -12.60 6.42
N ILE A 692 35.79 -13.06 5.80
CA ILE A 692 35.61 -13.06 4.34
C ILE A 692 35.61 -11.61 3.82
N LEU A 693 34.85 -10.69 4.43
CA LEU A 693 34.79 -9.27 4.02
C LEU A 693 36.18 -8.61 4.07
N SER A 694 36.92 -8.77 5.16
CA SER A 694 38.29 -8.27 5.29
C SER A 694 39.21 -8.83 4.19
N MET A 695 39.14 -10.15 3.93
CA MET A 695 39.92 -10.79 2.87
C MET A 695 39.56 -10.27 1.47
N LYS A 696 38.27 -10.14 1.12
CA LYS A 696 37.86 -9.56 -0.17
C LYS A 696 38.29 -8.09 -0.29
N ASN A 697 38.21 -7.31 0.80
CA ASN A 697 38.61 -5.89 0.78
C ASN A 697 40.13 -5.72 0.57
N GLN A 698 40.94 -6.55 1.24
CA GLN A 698 42.40 -6.52 1.08
C GLN A 698 42.88 -7.04 -0.29
N THR A 699 42.18 -8.02 -0.88
CA THR A 699 42.63 -8.70 -2.13
C THR A 699 42.05 -8.13 -3.42
N LYS A 700 40.81 -7.62 -3.40
CA LYS A 700 40.10 -7.09 -4.57
C LYS A 700 39.66 -5.63 -4.41
N GLY A 701 39.53 -5.16 -3.17
CA GLY A 701 38.85 -3.90 -2.83
C GLY A 701 37.35 -4.01 -3.01
N ILE A 702 36.57 -3.82 -1.94
CA ILE A 702 35.11 -3.92 -2.01
C ILE A 702 34.50 -2.75 -2.82
N ASN A 703 35.11 -1.56 -2.72
CA ASN A 703 34.85 -0.38 -3.58
C ASN A 703 33.37 0.06 -3.63
N ARG A 704 32.64 -0.10 -2.52
CA ARG A 704 31.21 0.23 -2.35
C ARG A 704 30.85 0.18 -0.85
N PRO A 705 29.75 0.79 -0.41
CA PRO A 705 29.30 0.69 0.97
C PRO A 705 28.81 -0.72 1.32
N VAL A 706 29.09 -1.14 2.55
CA VAL A 706 28.66 -2.41 3.16
C VAL A 706 27.85 -2.11 4.41
N TRP A 707 26.64 -2.65 4.47
CA TRP A 707 25.73 -2.51 5.60
C TRP A 707 25.59 -3.85 6.33
N LEU A 708 25.80 -3.86 7.65
CA LEU A 708 25.68 -5.08 8.48
C LEU A 708 24.44 -4.97 9.39
N ASN A 709 23.40 -5.75 9.08
CA ASN A 709 22.12 -5.79 9.78
C ASN A 709 22.06 -6.98 10.75
N ALA A 710 21.39 -6.80 11.88
CA ALA A 710 21.07 -7.86 12.83
C ALA A 710 19.92 -7.40 13.72
N ASP A 711 18.99 -8.30 14.04
CA ASP A 711 17.93 -8.04 15.01
C ASP A 711 18.46 -8.31 16.42
N ILE A 712 18.72 -7.23 17.19
CA ILE A 712 19.47 -7.28 18.46
C ILE A 712 18.63 -7.00 19.73
N LEU A 713 17.35 -6.68 19.56
CA LEU A 713 16.40 -6.44 20.65
C LEU A 713 15.01 -7.00 20.30
N PRO A 714 14.20 -7.43 21.29
CA PRO A 714 12.78 -7.74 21.04
C PRO A 714 12.01 -6.45 20.74
N GLY A 715 11.22 -6.47 19.66
CA GLY A 715 10.42 -5.34 19.19
C GLY A 715 8.92 -5.50 19.40
N PRO A 716 8.09 -4.80 18.61
CA PRO A 716 6.64 -4.82 18.77
C PRO A 716 6.05 -6.21 18.58
N ASN A 717 5.10 -6.57 19.46
CA ASN A 717 4.46 -7.88 19.62
C ASN A 717 5.41 -9.07 19.87
N VAL A 718 6.73 -8.84 20.02
CA VAL A 718 7.70 -9.90 20.34
C VAL A 718 7.76 -10.09 21.85
N PRO A 719 7.53 -11.31 22.38
CA PRO A 719 7.72 -11.59 23.79
C PRO A 719 9.20 -11.43 24.18
N ALA A 720 9.46 -10.96 25.41
CA ALA A 720 10.83 -10.65 25.88
C ALA A 720 11.81 -11.85 25.93
N PHE A 721 11.31 -13.08 25.73
CA PHE A 721 12.09 -14.32 25.66
C PHE A 721 12.48 -14.74 24.24
N TRP A 722 12.03 -14.02 23.20
CA TRP A 722 12.29 -14.38 21.81
C TRP A 722 13.78 -14.27 21.45
N PRO A 723 14.36 -15.23 20.72
CA PRO A 723 15.78 -15.19 20.38
C PRO A 723 16.14 -13.99 19.50
N VAL A 724 17.12 -13.21 19.95
CA VAL A 724 17.75 -12.10 19.22
C VAL A 724 19.26 -12.26 19.26
N ILE A 725 19.97 -11.55 18.38
CA ILE A 725 21.44 -11.54 18.38
C ILE A 725 21.94 -10.66 19.53
N ASP A 726 22.99 -11.08 20.25
CA ASP A 726 23.57 -10.26 21.31
C ASP A 726 24.17 -8.98 20.70
N GLY A 727 23.51 -7.84 20.95
CA GLY A 727 23.89 -6.54 20.41
C GLY A 727 25.31 -6.10 20.81
N PRO A 728 25.66 -6.11 22.11
CA PRO A 728 27.03 -5.87 22.57
C PRO A 728 28.08 -6.75 21.89
N GLU A 729 27.87 -8.06 21.76
CA GLU A 729 28.81 -8.99 21.14
C GLU A 729 28.94 -8.75 19.62
N PHE A 730 27.81 -8.54 18.93
CA PHE A 730 27.75 -8.19 17.51
C PHE A 730 28.54 -6.92 17.19
N LEU A 731 28.32 -5.85 17.97
CA LEU A 731 29.02 -4.58 17.80
C LEU A 731 30.51 -4.69 18.13
N ALA A 732 30.88 -5.48 19.14
CA ALA A 732 32.28 -5.74 19.49
C ALA A 732 33.03 -6.46 18.35
N MET A 733 32.43 -7.51 17.77
CA MET A 733 33.01 -8.24 16.63
C MET A 733 33.21 -7.34 15.41
N ILE A 734 32.23 -6.50 15.07
CA ILE A 734 32.34 -5.53 13.97
C ILE A 734 33.48 -4.54 14.24
N HIS A 735 33.51 -3.92 15.43
CA HIS A 735 34.54 -2.96 15.80
C HIS A 735 35.96 -3.57 15.79
N GLN A 736 36.10 -4.83 16.19
CA GLN A 736 37.39 -5.53 16.21
C GLN A 736 37.87 -5.98 14.82
N SER A 737 36.96 -6.40 13.94
CA SER A 737 37.34 -7.19 12.74
C SER A 737 37.09 -6.47 11.41
N PHE A 738 36.10 -5.58 11.34
CA PHE A 738 35.73 -4.86 10.13
C PHE A 738 34.98 -3.55 10.47
N PRO A 739 35.65 -2.57 11.10
CA PRO A 739 34.98 -1.41 11.71
C PRO A 739 34.39 -0.43 10.70
N ASP A 740 34.94 -0.38 9.49
CA ASP A 740 34.62 0.61 8.45
C ASP A 740 33.36 0.19 7.66
N VAL A 741 32.20 0.26 8.30
CA VAL A 741 30.88 -0.10 7.75
C VAL A 741 29.78 0.82 8.27
N THR A 742 28.61 0.81 7.61
CA THR A 742 27.35 1.22 8.25
C THR A 742 26.78 0.04 9.02
N ILE A 743 26.36 0.24 10.27
CA ILE A 743 25.63 -0.79 11.02
C ILE A 743 24.12 -0.58 10.91
N SER A 744 23.37 -1.67 10.92
CA SER A 744 21.91 -1.68 10.77
C SER A 744 21.21 -2.48 11.90
N PRO A 745 21.35 -2.05 13.17
CA PRO A 745 20.80 -2.75 14.33
C PRO A 745 19.27 -2.63 14.37
N GLY A 746 18.59 -3.77 14.28
CA GLY A 746 17.15 -3.90 14.28
C GLY A 746 16.55 -4.42 15.57
N TRP A 747 15.22 -4.45 15.59
CA TRP A 747 14.44 -5.23 16.53
C TRP A 747 13.82 -6.40 15.79
N ALA A 748 13.76 -7.57 16.43
CA ALA A 748 12.87 -8.63 15.97
C ALA A 748 11.44 -8.09 16.00
N VAL A 749 10.67 -8.29 14.92
CA VAL A 749 9.27 -7.86 14.85
C VAL A 749 8.40 -9.06 14.58
N LEU A 750 7.40 -9.28 15.42
CA LEU A 750 6.32 -10.22 15.16
C LEU A 750 5.11 -9.41 14.68
N TYR A 751 4.56 -9.81 13.56
CA TYR A 751 3.28 -9.29 13.06
C TYR A 751 2.30 -10.46 13.00
N LEU A 752 1.21 -10.36 13.75
CA LEU A 752 0.12 -11.32 13.73
C LEU A 752 -1.17 -10.50 13.53
N PRO A 753 -1.81 -10.56 12.34
CA PRO A 753 -2.91 -9.66 11.93
C PRO A 753 -4.09 -9.47 12.90
N GLN A 754 -4.23 -10.36 13.88
CA GLN A 754 -5.37 -10.48 14.80
C GLN A 754 -5.12 -9.83 16.17
N PHE A 755 -3.86 -9.61 16.53
CA PHE A 755 -3.49 -8.92 17.76
C PHE A 755 -3.53 -7.40 17.52
N PRO A 756 -3.76 -6.56 18.55
CA PRO A 756 -3.68 -5.12 18.40
C PRO A 756 -2.31 -4.72 17.82
N ASN A 757 -2.28 -3.73 16.94
CA ASN A 757 -1.05 -3.19 16.34
C ASN A 757 -0.23 -2.41 17.40
N VAL A 758 0.33 -3.11 18.38
CA VAL A 758 1.37 -2.57 19.25
C VAL A 758 2.56 -2.20 18.36
N THR A 759 3.15 -1.06 18.65
CA THR A 759 4.22 -0.43 17.87
C THR A 759 5.45 -0.19 18.74
N TYR A 760 6.50 0.39 18.15
CA TYR A 760 7.71 0.78 18.86
C TYR A 760 7.35 1.73 20.01
N THR A 761 7.69 1.32 21.24
CA THR A 761 7.44 2.08 22.46
C THR A 761 8.67 2.91 22.86
N GLN A 762 8.50 3.83 23.81
CA GLN A 762 9.62 4.57 24.42
C GLN A 762 10.74 3.63 24.91
N ALA A 763 10.41 2.61 25.69
CA ALA A 763 11.39 1.67 26.26
C ALA A 763 12.21 0.96 25.16
N MET A 764 11.53 0.37 24.17
CA MET A 764 12.18 -0.31 23.03
C MET A 764 13.19 0.59 22.29
N VAL A 765 12.91 1.90 22.21
CA VAL A 765 13.74 2.90 21.55
C VAL A 765 14.87 3.42 22.45
N GLU A 766 14.61 3.60 23.74
CA GLU A 766 15.62 3.97 24.75
C GLU A 766 16.65 2.85 24.95
N ASP A 767 16.24 1.58 24.96
CA ASP A 767 17.13 0.41 25.02
C ASP A 767 18.05 0.34 23.80
N MET A 768 17.49 0.51 22.59
CA MET A 768 18.28 0.59 21.36
C MET A 768 19.29 1.75 21.42
N TYR A 769 18.83 2.95 21.80
CA TYR A 769 19.70 4.11 21.96
C TYR A 769 20.81 3.86 23.00
N ALA A 770 20.49 3.19 24.12
CA ALA A 770 21.45 2.91 25.18
C ALA A 770 22.63 2.06 24.70
N ILE A 771 22.40 1.13 23.77
CA ILE A 771 23.42 0.31 23.10
C ILE A 771 24.21 1.15 22.08
N ILE A 772 23.53 1.85 21.17
CA ILE A 772 24.15 2.42 19.96
C ILE A 772 24.76 3.82 20.13
N LYS A 773 24.40 4.58 21.18
CA LYS A 773 24.76 6.02 21.33
C LYS A 773 26.26 6.36 21.22
N ASN A 774 27.14 5.40 21.51
CA ASN A 774 28.59 5.59 21.55
C ASN A 774 29.34 4.99 20.34
N VAL A 775 28.65 4.40 19.35
CA VAL A 775 29.31 3.73 18.22
C VAL A 775 29.97 4.75 17.26
N PRO A 776 31.18 4.45 16.73
CA PRO A 776 31.83 5.34 15.77
C PRO A 776 31.19 5.31 14.37
N GLN A 777 30.51 4.23 13.99
CA GLN A 777 29.89 4.05 12.67
C GLN A 777 28.68 4.98 12.41
N THR A 778 28.26 5.04 11.16
CA THR A 778 26.89 5.39 10.75
C THR A 778 25.91 4.28 11.16
N VAL A 779 24.67 4.64 11.49
CA VAL A 779 23.66 3.71 12.01
C VAL A 779 22.36 3.88 11.24
N THR A 780 21.76 2.79 10.74
CA THR A 780 20.41 2.81 10.18
C THR A 780 19.50 1.87 10.95
N PHE A 781 18.26 2.26 11.22
CA PHE A 781 17.32 1.44 11.99
C PHE A 781 16.28 0.81 11.06
N PRO A 782 16.24 -0.54 10.92
CA PRO A 782 15.18 -1.21 10.18
C PRO A 782 13.87 -1.12 10.97
N ILE A 783 12.89 -0.40 10.43
CA ILE A 783 11.58 -0.17 11.04
C ILE A 783 10.49 -0.77 10.16
N HIS A 784 9.60 -1.57 10.75
CA HIS A 784 8.45 -2.13 10.02
C HIS A 784 7.47 -1.03 9.60
N ALA A 785 7.19 -0.92 8.30
CA ALA A 785 6.48 0.20 7.71
C ALA A 785 5.05 0.38 8.25
N LEU A 786 4.34 -0.69 8.61
CA LEU A 786 2.99 -0.62 9.19
C LEU A 786 2.96 0.00 10.59
N MET A 787 4.09 -0.06 11.30
CA MET A 787 4.20 0.40 12.70
C MET A 787 4.77 1.82 12.78
N ALA A 788 5.52 2.26 11.77
CA ALA A 788 6.30 3.49 11.76
C ALA A 788 5.50 4.77 12.12
N LYS A 789 4.25 4.89 11.66
CA LYS A 789 3.37 6.04 11.95
C LYS A 789 2.95 6.10 13.42
N ASN A 790 2.56 4.97 14.00
CA ASN A 790 2.11 4.91 15.39
C ASN A 790 3.31 4.98 16.37
N GLY A 791 4.46 4.43 16.00
CA GLY A 791 5.70 4.54 16.76
C GLY A 791 6.46 5.85 16.53
N TRP A 792 5.92 6.74 15.68
CA TRP A 792 6.63 7.88 15.13
C TRP A 792 7.30 8.82 16.13
N PRO A 793 6.70 9.15 17.30
CA PRO A 793 7.32 10.09 18.21
C PRO A 793 8.63 9.57 18.79
N HIS A 794 8.66 8.29 19.18
CA HIS A 794 9.88 7.64 19.67
C HIS A 794 10.92 7.49 18.56
N ILE A 795 10.50 7.10 17.34
CA ILE A 795 11.37 6.95 16.18
C ILE A 795 11.99 8.31 15.76
N SER A 796 11.22 9.39 15.78
CA SER A 796 11.71 10.74 15.45
C SER A 796 12.60 11.32 16.56
N TRP A 797 12.34 11.01 17.83
CA TRP A 797 13.27 11.28 18.93
C TRP A 797 14.60 10.55 18.74
N LEU A 798 14.59 9.27 18.34
CA LEU A 798 15.83 8.52 18.06
C LEU A 798 16.64 9.20 16.96
N LEU A 799 16.00 9.60 15.86
CA LEU A 799 16.64 10.34 14.77
C LEU A 799 17.16 11.73 15.17
N SER A 800 16.64 12.37 16.22
CA SER A 800 17.16 13.67 16.67
C SER A 800 18.43 13.54 17.52
N GLN A 801 18.72 12.37 18.10
CA GLN A 801 19.89 12.16 18.97
C GLN A 801 21.24 12.23 18.24
N SER A 802 21.29 11.98 16.93
CA SER A 802 22.53 12.06 16.15
C SER A 802 22.26 12.25 14.65
N PRO A 803 23.05 13.10 13.93
CA PRO A 803 22.97 13.21 12.49
C PRO A 803 23.50 11.97 11.75
N LYS A 804 24.22 11.06 12.44
CA LYS A 804 24.71 9.78 11.86
C LYS A 804 23.60 8.73 11.67
N PHE A 805 22.41 8.98 12.19
CA PHE A 805 21.33 7.99 12.23
C PHE A 805 20.40 8.10 11.01
N SER A 806 19.91 6.98 10.50
CA SER A 806 18.86 6.91 9.46
C SER A 806 17.85 5.80 9.78
N LEU A 807 16.79 5.70 8.98
CA LEU A 807 15.86 4.57 9.00
C LEU A 807 15.93 3.78 7.69
N THR A 808 15.59 2.51 7.77
CA THR A 808 15.22 1.68 6.61
C THR A 808 13.81 1.18 6.86
N LEU A 809 12.79 1.77 6.22
CA LEU A 809 11.43 1.23 6.30
C LEU A 809 11.36 -0.06 5.48
N TRP A 810 10.94 -1.15 6.09
CA TRP A 810 10.78 -2.45 5.45
C TRP A 810 9.34 -2.99 5.58
N GLN A 811 8.93 -3.91 4.71
CA GLN A 811 7.64 -4.59 4.81
C GLN A 811 7.76 -6.11 4.74
N SER A 812 6.87 -6.80 5.45
CA SER A 812 6.61 -8.23 5.21
C SER A 812 5.75 -8.41 3.95
N GLN A 813 5.59 -9.67 3.51
CA GLN A 813 4.69 -10.04 2.42
C GLN A 813 3.20 -10.02 2.84
N GLU A 814 2.91 -10.00 4.14
CA GLU A 814 1.56 -10.30 4.67
C GLU A 814 0.58 -9.13 4.59
N LYS A 815 1.05 -7.88 4.62
CA LYS A 815 0.20 -6.69 4.45
C LYS A 815 0.99 -5.48 3.96
N ASN A 816 0.51 -4.88 2.87
CA ASN A 816 1.10 -3.68 2.28
C ASN A 816 0.86 -2.43 3.14
N PRO A 817 1.88 -1.54 3.30
CA PRO A 817 1.72 -0.26 3.97
C PRO A 817 0.96 0.76 3.12
N SER A 818 0.26 1.69 3.78
CA SER A 818 -0.43 2.78 3.08
C SER A 818 0.58 3.79 2.51
N VAL A 819 0.33 4.24 1.29
CA VAL A 819 1.04 5.39 0.69
C VAL A 819 0.92 6.63 1.59
N ASN A 820 -0.18 6.80 2.32
CA ASN A 820 -0.36 7.91 3.27
C ASN A 820 0.62 7.84 4.45
N ASP A 821 0.91 6.64 4.95
CA ASP A 821 1.79 6.43 6.10
C ASP A 821 3.27 6.59 5.69
N LEU A 822 3.62 6.11 4.49
CA LEU A 822 4.93 6.35 3.88
C LEU A 822 5.17 7.85 3.59
N LEU A 823 4.14 8.56 3.09
CA LEU A 823 4.16 10.01 2.91
C LEU A 823 4.27 10.75 4.26
N PHE A 824 3.58 10.30 5.30
CA PHE A 824 3.69 10.86 6.65
C PHE A 824 5.11 10.72 7.21
N VAL A 825 5.74 9.55 7.11
CA VAL A 825 7.16 9.38 7.51
C VAL A 825 8.07 10.32 6.71
N ARG A 826 7.91 10.34 5.37
CA ARG A 826 8.71 11.20 4.47
C ARG A 826 8.53 12.68 4.76
N ASP A 827 7.31 13.12 5.05
CA ASP A 827 6.97 14.51 5.30
C ASP A 827 7.53 15.02 6.63
N ASN A 828 7.82 14.14 7.59
CA ASN A 828 8.35 14.51 8.91
C ASN A 828 9.83 14.13 9.08
N THR A 829 10.55 13.81 8.00
CA THR A 829 12.00 13.57 7.99
C THR A 829 12.72 14.27 6.84
N ASN A 830 14.05 14.31 6.93
CA ASN A 830 14.91 14.66 5.81
C ASN A 830 14.93 13.47 4.82
N PRO A 831 14.60 13.64 3.51
CA PRO A 831 14.64 12.59 2.49
C PRO A 831 15.97 11.84 2.32
N LYS A 832 17.07 12.36 2.90
CA LYS A 832 18.38 11.68 2.95
C LYS A 832 18.50 10.62 4.04
N ARG A 833 17.58 10.60 5.02
CA ARG A 833 17.68 9.81 6.26
C ARG A 833 16.66 8.66 6.36
N VAL A 834 15.86 8.40 5.33
CA VAL A 834 14.89 7.30 5.33
C VAL A 834 14.94 6.56 4.00
N TYR A 835 15.42 5.32 4.03
CA TYR A 835 15.42 4.39 2.90
C TYR A 835 14.13 3.54 2.91
N TYR A 836 13.69 3.09 1.74
CA TYR A 836 12.40 2.41 1.55
C TYR A 836 12.58 1.04 0.86
N ASP A 837 12.59 -0.01 1.66
CA ASP A 837 12.60 -1.42 1.27
C ASP A 837 11.15 -1.92 1.19
N ILE A 838 10.45 -1.41 0.18
CA ILE A 838 8.99 -1.49 -0.01
C ILE A 838 8.73 -2.17 -1.36
N TYR A 839 7.78 -3.09 -1.44
CA TYR A 839 7.52 -3.83 -2.67
C TYR A 839 6.67 -3.03 -3.67
N GLU A 840 6.72 -3.43 -4.93
CA GLU A 840 5.80 -2.93 -5.95
C GLU A 840 4.41 -3.62 -5.81
N PRO A 841 3.30 -2.93 -6.13
CA PRO A 841 3.21 -1.59 -6.74
C PRO A 841 3.26 -0.42 -5.75
N VAL A 842 3.31 -0.67 -4.44
CA VAL A 842 3.23 0.37 -3.39
C VAL A 842 4.37 1.36 -3.53
N LEU A 843 5.59 0.88 -3.78
CA LEU A 843 6.77 1.72 -3.98
C LEU A 843 6.62 2.68 -5.18
N SER A 844 6.07 2.24 -6.32
CA SER A 844 5.78 3.10 -7.46
C SER A 844 4.68 4.12 -7.19
N GLN A 845 3.59 3.72 -6.52
CA GLN A 845 2.51 4.63 -6.13
C GLN A 845 3.03 5.73 -5.19
N PHE A 846 3.80 5.34 -4.16
CA PHE A 846 4.45 6.25 -3.24
C PHE A 846 5.46 7.16 -3.94
N LYS A 847 6.27 6.63 -4.86
CA LYS A 847 7.20 7.44 -5.69
C LYS A 847 6.49 8.47 -6.55
N GLU A 848 5.29 8.21 -7.07
CA GLU A 848 4.54 9.19 -7.85
C GLU A 848 3.90 10.25 -6.94
N ALA A 849 3.24 9.84 -5.86
CA ALA A 849 2.67 10.78 -4.89
C ALA A 849 3.74 11.70 -4.26
N ALA A 850 4.93 11.16 -3.98
CA ALA A 850 6.04 11.93 -3.42
C ALA A 850 6.66 12.97 -4.39
N LYS A 851 6.42 12.87 -5.71
CA LYS A 851 6.84 13.89 -6.70
C LYS A 851 5.91 15.10 -6.76
N GLN A 852 4.65 14.94 -6.34
CA GLN A 852 3.65 16.00 -6.42
C GLN A 852 4.04 17.14 -5.47
N ARG A 853 4.48 18.28 -6.03
CA ARG A 853 5.00 19.42 -5.27
C ARG A 853 3.92 20.21 -4.56
N ASP A 854 2.72 20.23 -5.13
CA ASP A 854 1.58 21.03 -4.66
C ASP A 854 0.65 20.24 -3.72
N ARG A 855 1.03 19.03 -3.32
CA ARG A 855 0.25 18.21 -2.37
C ARG A 855 0.35 18.78 -0.95
N GLN A 856 -0.70 18.60 -0.16
CA GLN A 856 -0.66 18.90 1.26
C GLN A 856 0.33 17.98 2.01
N ARG A 857 1.14 18.57 2.89
CA ARG A 857 2.10 17.87 3.75
C ARG A 857 1.35 17.17 4.90
N ARG A 858 1.60 15.88 5.10
CA ARG A 858 1.07 15.06 6.21
C ARG A 858 1.88 15.32 7.49
N PHE A 859 1.72 16.51 8.08
CA PHE A 859 2.50 16.95 9.24
C PHE A 859 2.17 16.14 10.51
N TYR A 860 3.19 15.82 11.31
CA TYR A 860 3.06 15.16 12.61
C TYR A 860 2.47 16.12 13.65
N PRO A 861 1.33 15.81 14.32
CA PRO A 861 0.68 16.78 15.20
C PRO A 861 1.49 17.20 16.45
N GLY A 862 2.48 16.42 16.86
CA GLY A 862 3.45 16.81 17.91
C GLY A 862 4.74 17.46 17.37
N GLY A 863 4.77 17.85 16.09
CA GLY A 863 5.95 18.41 15.42
C GLY A 863 6.17 19.91 15.65
N ASP A 864 7.35 20.38 15.25
CA ASP A 864 7.81 21.77 15.39
C ASP A 864 6.96 22.79 14.59
N LEU A 865 6.49 23.83 15.27
CA LEU A 865 5.76 24.93 14.65
C LEU A 865 6.60 25.72 13.62
N ILE A 866 7.91 25.85 13.84
CA ILE A 866 8.78 26.61 12.93
C ILE A 866 8.94 25.88 11.59
N ASP A 867 9.05 24.55 11.61
CA ASP A 867 9.04 23.72 10.41
C ASP A 867 7.64 23.60 9.74
N TYR A 868 6.55 23.72 10.50
CA TYR A 868 5.18 23.77 9.95
C TYR A 868 4.86 25.10 9.24
N PHE A 869 5.03 26.24 9.93
CA PHE A 869 4.66 27.56 9.42
C PHE A 869 5.75 28.22 8.56
N GLN A 870 7.00 27.76 8.67
CA GLN A 870 8.18 28.30 7.99
C GLN A 870 8.29 29.84 8.06
N PRO A 871 8.20 30.46 9.27
CA PRO A 871 8.23 31.90 9.42
C PRO A 871 9.56 32.49 8.92
N LYS A 872 9.49 33.71 8.35
CA LYS A 872 10.55 34.36 7.56
C LYS A 872 11.95 34.34 8.17
N TYR A 873 12.06 34.36 9.50
CA TYR A 873 13.34 34.40 10.22
C TYR A 873 13.59 33.17 11.12
N ARG A 874 12.75 32.12 11.01
CA ARG A 874 12.79 30.91 11.85
C ARG A 874 12.67 31.16 13.36
N ASP A 875 11.94 32.21 13.74
CA ASP A 875 11.51 32.47 15.12
C ASP A 875 9.98 32.44 15.24
N GLY A 876 9.47 32.20 16.45
CA GLY A 876 8.04 32.08 16.71
C GLY A 876 7.29 33.41 16.84
N LEU A 877 7.96 34.56 16.65
CA LEU A 877 7.35 35.90 16.77
C LEU A 877 6.38 36.21 15.63
N TYR A 878 6.56 35.56 14.47
CA TYR A 878 5.71 35.76 13.29
C TYR A 878 4.60 34.70 13.15
N ILE A 879 4.42 33.84 14.15
CA ILE A 879 3.27 32.93 14.24
C ILE A 879 2.16 33.68 14.97
N GLN A 880 1.06 33.95 14.27
CA GLN A 880 -0.11 34.61 14.88
C GLN A 880 -0.91 33.62 15.72
N TRP A 881 -1.38 34.07 16.90
CA TRP A 881 -2.24 33.31 17.79
C TRP A 881 -3.61 34.00 17.86
N ASN A 882 -4.67 33.27 17.53
CA ASN A 882 -6.03 33.83 17.43
C ASN A 882 -7.00 33.01 18.26
N THR A 883 -7.77 33.65 19.16
CA THR A 883 -8.76 32.95 19.99
C THR A 883 -10.10 32.80 19.28
N VAL A 884 -10.64 31.58 19.30
CA VAL A 884 -11.99 31.25 18.83
C VAL A 884 -12.97 31.41 20.00
N THR A 885 -14.00 32.23 19.83
CA THR A 885 -15.09 32.45 20.82
C THR A 885 -16.36 31.68 20.47
N ASP A 886 -16.59 31.48 19.17
CA ASP A 886 -17.82 30.91 18.61
C ASP A 886 -17.61 30.54 17.12
N ARG A 887 -18.65 29.96 16.51
CA ARG A 887 -18.60 29.51 15.10
C ARG A 887 -18.39 30.65 14.10
N ALA A 888 -18.89 31.86 14.34
CA ALA A 888 -18.70 32.99 13.44
C ALA A 888 -17.27 33.54 13.52
N SER A 889 -16.70 33.62 14.73
CA SER A 889 -15.29 33.97 14.93
C SER A 889 -14.36 33.00 14.19
N LEU A 890 -14.61 31.68 14.27
CA LEU A 890 -13.83 30.69 13.54
C LEU A 890 -13.96 30.88 12.02
N LEU A 891 -15.17 31.07 11.51
CA LEU A 891 -15.39 31.20 10.07
C LEU A 891 -14.70 32.44 9.49
N SER A 892 -14.68 33.58 10.20
CA SER A 892 -13.91 34.77 9.80
C SER A 892 -12.39 34.53 9.89
N LEU A 893 -11.89 33.86 10.93
CA LEU A 893 -10.48 33.47 10.98
C LEU A 893 -10.10 32.57 9.79
N LEU A 894 -10.95 31.60 9.43
CA LEU A 894 -10.72 30.71 8.29
C LEU A 894 -10.84 31.43 6.93
N SER A 895 -11.70 32.44 6.76
CA SER A 895 -11.79 33.21 5.51
C SER A 895 -10.72 34.30 5.39
N ASP A 896 -10.42 35.01 6.47
CA ASP A 896 -9.74 36.32 6.41
C ASP A 896 -8.27 36.25 6.86
N SER A 897 -7.94 35.40 7.84
CA SER A 897 -6.56 35.24 8.33
C SER A 897 -5.73 34.36 7.39
N ALA A 898 -4.42 34.62 7.26
CA ALA A 898 -3.56 33.86 6.35
C ALA A 898 -3.17 32.48 6.90
N SER A 899 -2.73 32.43 8.16
CA SER A 899 -2.16 31.26 8.84
C SER A 899 -1.97 31.55 10.32
N GLY A 900 -1.88 30.53 11.18
CA GLY A 900 -1.49 30.71 12.58
C GLY A 900 -1.98 29.60 13.52
N MET A 901 -1.83 29.80 14.81
CA MET A 901 -2.39 28.94 15.85
C MET A 901 -3.79 29.41 16.23
N LEU A 902 -4.76 28.49 16.22
CA LEU A 902 -6.13 28.72 16.68
C LEU A 902 -6.24 28.26 18.14
N ILE A 903 -6.40 29.22 19.05
CA ILE A 903 -6.65 28.98 20.46
C ILE A 903 -8.14 28.68 20.64
N ILE A 904 -8.45 27.48 21.09
CA ILE A 904 -9.81 27.01 21.35
C ILE A 904 -9.93 26.76 22.85
N PRO A 905 -10.59 27.64 23.62
CA PRO A 905 -10.99 27.38 24.99
C PRO A 905 -12.02 26.24 25.02
N VAL A 906 -11.79 25.22 25.85
CA VAL A 906 -12.65 24.03 25.91
C VAL A 906 -13.31 23.91 27.29
N GLY A 907 -14.64 23.97 27.29
CA GLY A 907 -15.51 23.75 28.46
C GLY A 907 -16.46 22.56 28.25
N SER A 908 -17.26 22.24 29.26
CA SER A 908 -18.37 21.28 29.14
C SER A 908 -19.60 21.96 28.55
N GLY A 909 -20.30 21.27 27.64
CA GLY A 909 -21.64 21.66 27.20
C GLY A 909 -22.61 21.74 28.39
N SER A 910 -23.52 22.71 28.33
CA SER A 910 -24.62 22.87 29.28
C SER A 910 -25.88 22.12 28.85
N ALA A 911 -26.08 21.88 27.55
CA ALA A 911 -27.14 21.00 27.05
C ALA A 911 -26.84 19.51 27.29
N GLN A 912 -25.55 19.12 27.24
CA GLN A 912 -25.08 17.76 27.52
C GLN A 912 -23.75 17.81 28.32
N PRO A 913 -23.80 17.66 29.66
CA PRO A 913 -22.61 17.63 30.49
C PRO A 913 -21.65 16.51 30.06
N GLY A 914 -20.35 16.83 29.98
CA GLY A 914 -19.33 15.89 29.52
C GLY A 914 -19.01 15.97 28.01
N VAL A 915 -19.82 16.65 27.21
CA VAL A 915 -19.52 16.91 25.79
C VAL A 915 -18.63 18.17 25.67
N PRO A 916 -17.45 18.10 25.01
CA PRO A 916 -16.59 19.26 24.83
C PRO A 916 -17.18 20.32 23.89
N VAL A 917 -17.21 21.56 24.35
CA VAL A 917 -17.66 22.74 23.58
C VAL A 917 -16.63 23.86 23.63
N VAL A 918 -16.68 24.76 22.66
CA VAL A 918 -15.96 26.04 22.73
C VAL A 918 -16.54 26.86 23.88
N GLU A 919 -15.71 27.17 24.88
CA GLU A 919 -16.17 27.80 26.12
C GLU A 919 -16.81 29.17 25.86
N GLY A 920 -17.94 29.45 26.51
CA GLY A 920 -18.65 30.72 26.40
C GLY A 920 -19.46 30.91 25.10
N SER A 921 -19.30 30.04 24.10
CA SER A 921 -20.03 30.13 22.82
C SER A 921 -21.55 30.10 22.99
N ARG A 922 -22.26 30.96 22.22
CA ARG A 922 -23.73 31.05 22.21
C ARG A 922 -24.25 31.27 20.78
N PRO A 923 -25.04 30.36 20.19
CA PRO A 923 -25.38 29.02 20.69
C PRO A 923 -24.14 28.14 20.90
N GLU A 924 -24.29 27.04 21.66
CA GLU A 924 -23.17 26.14 21.97
C GLU A 924 -22.52 25.61 20.70
N PHE A 925 -21.20 25.75 20.60
CA PHE A 925 -20.41 25.31 19.46
C PHE A 925 -19.56 24.09 19.88
N LEU A 926 -19.91 22.91 19.35
CA LEU A 926 -19.24 21.66 19.71
C LEU A 926 -17.75 21.68 19.30
N LEU A 927 -16.86 21.13 20.13
CA LEU A 927 -15.45 21.02 19.77
C LEU A 927 -15.27 20.18 18.50
N GLN A 928 -16.07 19.14 18.30
CA GLN A 928 -16.06 18.33 17.07
C GLN A 928 -16.34 19.18 15.82
N ASP A 929 -17.32 20.09 15.86
CA ASP A 929 -17.66 20.95 14.72
C ASP A 929 -16.57 22.00 14.47
N SER A 930 -15.95 22.51 15.53
CA SER A 930 -14.78 23.40 15.44
C SER A 930 -13.59 22.69 14.79
N LEU A 931 -13.26 21.47 15.23
CA LEU A 931 -12.22 20.64 14.62
C LEU A 931 -12.55 20.31 13.16
N ASN A 932 -13.79 19.89 12.85
CA ASN A 932 -14.22 19.61 11.48
C ASN A 932 -13.99 20.80 10.54
N LEU A 933 -14.33 22.03 10.98
CA LEU A 933 -14.13 23.25 10.20
C LEU A 933 -12.64 23.62 10.03
N VAL A 934 -11.81 23.43 11.06
CA VAL A 934 -10.35 23.67 10.96
C VAL A 934 -9.67 22.65 10.05
N LEU A 935 -10.03 21.37 10.14
CA LEU A 935 -9.44 20.30 9.34
C LEU A 935 -9.86 20.39 7.87
N ALA A 936 -11.09 20.82 7.57
CA ALA A 936 -11.58 21.06 6.21
C ALA A 936 -10.98 22.32 5.54
N SER A 937 -10.34 23.21 6.28
CA SER A 937 -9.69 24.39 5.70
C SER A 937 -8.41 24.02 4.93
N PRO A 938 -8.13 24.61 3.75
CA PRO A 938 -6.86 24.40 3.04
C PRO A 938 -5.70 25.24 3.60
N LYS A 939 -5.99 26.28 4.42
CA LYS A 939 -4.95 27.17 4.97
C LYS A 939 -4.11 26.47 6.06
N PRO A 940 -2.85 26.85 6.29
CA PRO A 940 -2.03 26.31 7.38
C PRO A 940 -2.41 26.97 8.71
N PHE A 941 -3.39 26.37 9.40
CA PHE A 941 -3.66 26.59 10.82
C PHE A 941 -3.14 25.42 11.66
N GLY A 942 -2.63 25.73 12.84
CA GLY A 942 -2.43 24.79 13.96
C GLY A 942 -3.50 24.97 15.03
N ILE A 943 -3.58 24.03 15.97
CA ILE A 943 -4.63 23.96 17.01
C ILE A 943 -3.97 24.06 18.39
N TYR A 944 -4.51 24.92 19.26
CA TYR A 944 -4.15 25.01 20.67
C TYR A 944 -5.41 24.82 21.51
N LEU A 945 -5.60 23.65 22.11
CA LEU A 945 -6.73 23.37 23.00
C LEU A 945 -6.39 23.85 24.41
N ARG A 946 -7.11 24.87 24.90
CA ARG A 946 -7.00 25.38 26.28
C ARG A 946 -8.12 24.77 27.11
N ILE A 947 -7.81 23.66 27.79
CA ILE A 947 -8.81 22.81 28.46
C ILE A 947 -9.01 23.31 29.89
N GLN A 948 -10.24 23.76 30.18
CA GLN A 948 -10.57 24.50 31.40
C GLN A 948 -11.05 23.60 32.56
N SER A 949 -11.50 22.37 32.24
CA SER A 949 -11.97 21.38 33.20
C SER A 949 -11.33 20.02 32.95
N GLN A 950 -10.90 19.37 34.04
CA GLN A 950 -10.38 17.99 34.05
C GLN A 950 -11.33 16.99 33.36
N SER A 951 -12.64 17.18 33.51
CA SER A 951 -13.66 16.32 32.86
C SER A 951 -13.68 16.41 31.33
N GLN A 952 -12.98 17.37 30.72
CA GLN A 952 -12.97 17.58 29.27
C GLN A 952 -11.65 17.15 28.61
N LEU A 953 -10.62 16.77 29.40
CA LEU A 953 -9.31 16.39 28.88
C LEU A 953 -9.39 15.13 28.00
N GLU A 954 -9.82 14.01 28.58
CA GLU A 954 -9.95 12.72 27.90
C GLU A 954 -10.94 12.77 26.72
N PRO A 955 -12.18 13.30 26.85
CA PRO A 955 -13.08 13.48 25.71
C PRO A 955 -12.48 14.30 24.55
N SER A 956 -11.75 15.39 24.83
CA SER A 956 -11.12 16.20 23.78
C SER A 956 -9.98 15.46 23.08
N LEU A 957 -9.18 14.70 23.83
CA LEU A 957 -8.12 13.85 23.29
C LEU A 957 -8.70 12.72 22.42
N HIS A 958 -9.86 12.17 22.76
CA HIS A 958 -10.54 11.19 21.90
C HIS A 958 -10.97 11.77 20.54
N LEU A 959 -11.42 13.03 20.47
CA LEU A 959 -11.76 13.66 19.18
C LEU A 959 -10.52 13.82 18.28
N LEU A 960 -9.39 14.23 18.87
CA LEU A 960 -8.10 14.31 18.17
C LEU A 960 -7.61 12.93 17.72
N SER A 961 -7.74 11.92 18.59
CA SER A 961 -7.38 10.53 18.30
C SER A 961 -8.21 9.96 17.15
N SER A 962 -9.53 10.21 17.13
CA SER A 962 -10.40 9.83 16.02
C SER A 962 -9.96 10.51 14.72
N ALA A 963 -9.75 11.83 14.72
CA ALA A 963 -9.31 12.57 13.54
C ALA A 963 -7.92 12.14 13.01
N TYR A 964 -7.02 11.68 13.88
CA TYR A 964 -5.71 11.15 13.48
C TYR A 964 -5.82 9.76 12.84
N HIS A 965 -6.54 8.82 13.47
CA HIS A 965 -6.72 7.48 12.93
C HIS A 965 -7.60 7.45 11.66
N SER A 966 -8.47 8.45 11.47
CA SER A 966 -9.24 8.68 10.23
C SER A 966 -8.50 9.49 9.16
N ASP A 967 -7.18 9.72 9.30
CA ASP A 967 -6.35 10.39 8.29
C ASP A 967 -6.76 11.85 7.96
N LEU A 968 -7.29 12.57 8.95
CA LEU A 968 -7.69 13.99 8.85
C LEU A 968 -6.72 14.95 9.57
N LEU A 969 -6.11 14.51 10.68
CA LEU A 969 -5.31 15.38 11.55
C LEU A 969 -3.82 15.44 11.14
N TYR A 970 -3.50 16.39 10.25
CA TYR A 970 -2.15 16.64 9.73
C TYR A 970 -1.67 18.08 9.96
N ARG A 971 -1.78 18.53 11.21
CA ARG A 971 -1.55 19.91 11.67
C ARG A 971 -0.98 19.87 13.08
N PRO A 972 -0.13 20.82 13.51
CA PRO A 972 0.35 20.85 14.88
C PRO A 972 -0.80 21.02 15.87
N VAL A 973 -0.80 20.23 16.94
CA VAL A 973 -1.77 20.25 18.02
C VAL A 973 -1.04 20.42 19.34
N TRP A 974 -1.41 21.46 20.06
CA TRP A 974 -0.91 21.80 21.37
C TRP A 974 -2.03 21.62 22.40
N VAL A 975 -1.75 20.94 23.51
CA VAL A 975 -2.74 20.71 24.58
C VAL A 975 -2.29 21.45 25.83
N ASN A 976 -3.06 22.48 26.20
CA ASN A 976 -2.86 23.30 27.38
C ASN A 976 -3.89 22.98 28.46
N MET A 977 -3.42 22.94 29.70
CA MET A 977 -4.22 22.91 30.91
C MET A 977 -3.39 23.47 32.07
N ALA A 978 -4.04 24.10 33.05
CA ALA A 978 -3.38 24.58 34.27
C ALA A 978 -3.18 23.42 35.26
N LEU A 979 -1.92 23.18 35.67
CA LEU A 979 -1.53 21.96 36.39
C LEU A 979 -1.20 22.17 37.88
N SER A 980 -1.64 21.22 38.70
CA SER A 980 -1.36 21.14 40.14
C SER A 980 -0.15 20.23 40.39
N HIS A 981 1.00 20.79 40.81
CA HIS A 981 2.22 20.02 41.11
C HIS A 981 3.22 20.76 42.01
N GLY A 982 3.80 20.09 43.01
CA GLY A 982 4.83 20.68 43.88
C GLY A 982 4.37 21.99 44.53
N ALA A 983 5.15 23.07 44.38
CA ALA A 983 4.81 24.42 44.79
C ALA A 983 3.53 25.01 44.14
N PHE A 984 2.98 24.35 43.12
CA PHE A 984 1.69 24.67 42.47
C PHE A 984 0.54 23.77 42.93
N GLN A 985 0.62 23.11 44.10
CA GLN A 985 -0.49 22.32 44.64
C GLN A 985 -1.69 23.20 45.03
N THR A 986 -2.60 23.39 44.08
CA THR A 986 -3.85 24.15 44.22
C THR A 986 -5.05 23.22 44.06
N GLN A 987 -6.08 23.39 44.90
CA GLN A 987 -7.32 22.61 44.85
C GLN A 987 -8.16 22.99 43.61
N GLY A 988 -8.82 22.00 42.99
CA GLY A 988 -9.66 22.20 41.81
C GLY A 988 -8.92 22.10 40.46
N TYR A 989 -7.59 22.02 40.48
CA TYR A 989 -6.75 21.80 39.31
C TYR A 989 -6.29 20.33 39.23
N ILE A 990 -6.17 19.80 38.00
CA ILE A 990 -5.70 18.42 37.76
C ILE A 990 -4.28 18.20 38.30
N SER A 991 -3.99 17.00 38.78
CA SER A 991 -2.60 16.62 39.07
C SER A 991 -1.77 16.66 37.79
N GLY A 992 -0.61 17.32 37.81
CA GLY A 992 0.28 17.35 36.64
C GLY A 992 0.68 15.94 36.16
N ARG A 993 0.79 14.96 37.07
CA ARG A 993 1.07 13.56 36.72
C ARG A 993 -0.10 12.88 36.03
N GLU A 994 -1.33 13.24 36.41
CA GLU A 994 -2.56 12.72 35.82
C GLU A 994 -2.75 13.28 34.40
N PHE A 995 -2.55 14.58 34.20
CA PHE A 995 -2.53 15.20 32.87
C PHE A 995 -1.56 14.47 31.91
N LEU A 996 -0.32 14.22 32.35
CA LEU A 996 0.65 13.46 31.57
C LEU A 996 0.21 12.02 31.32
N HIS A 997 -0.45 11.36 32.29
CA HIS A 997 -0.95 9.99 32.15
C HIS A 997 -2.05 9.91 31.08
N THR A 998 -3.08 10.76 31.18
CA THR A 998 -4.21 10.80 30.24
C THR A 998 -3.76 11.15 28.83
N VAL A 999 -2.86 12.12 28.65
CA VAL A 999 -2.32 12.43 27.31
C VAL A 999 -1.52 11.25 26.75
N ASN A 1000 -0.68 10.60 27.56
CA ASN A 1000 0.09 9.43 27.12
C ASN A 1000 -0.79 8.22 26.74
N GLN A 1001 -1.95 8.05 27.38
CA GLN A 1001 -2.88 6.94 27.10
C GLN A 1001 -3.82 7.20 25.91
N VAL A 1002 -4.41 8.40 25.82
CA VAL A 1002 -5.56 8.64 24.92
C VAL A 1002 -5.13 9.18 23.55
N PHE A 1003 -4.24 10.17 23.53
CA PHE A 1003 -3.73 10.76 22.29
C PHE A 1003 -2.37 11.44 22.52
N PRO A 1004 -1.27 10.67 22.45
CA PRO A 1004 0.03 11.17 22.89
C PRO A 1004 0.78 11.96 21.81
N TYR A 1005 0.23 12.04 20.60
CA TYR A 1005 0.84 12.62 19.40
C TYR A 1005 0.76 14.17 19.36
N VAL A 1006 0.93 14.84 20.49
CA VAL A 1006 0.72 16.29 20.67
C VAL A 1006 1.95 17.00 21.24
N THR A 1007 2.00 18.32 21.12
CA THR A 1007 2.87 19.14 21.98
C THR A 1007 2.17 19.38 23.32
N LEU A 1008 2.88 19.17 24.42
CA LEU A 1008 2.41 19.51 25.76
C LEU A 1008 2.61 21.02 25.99
N ALA A 1009 1.55 21.73 26.34
CA ALA A 1009 1.60 23.17 26.61
C ALA A 1009 1.15 23.48 28.05
N PRO A 1010 1.83 22.97 29.10
CA PRO A 1010 1.39 23.14 30.49
C PRO A 1010 1.42 24.62 30.92
N SER A 1011 0.39 25.05 31.64
CA SER A 1011 0.34 26.32 32.38
C SER A 1011 0.14 26.06 33.88
N TRP A 1012 0.14 27.12 34.69
CA TRP A 1012 0.06 27.02 36.16
C TRP A 1012 -0.98 27.99 36.75
N PRO A 1013 -1.63 27.65 37.88
CA PRO A 1013 -2.68 28.48 38.48
C PRO A 1013 -2.20 29.90 38.81
N LEU A 1014 -2.95 30.91 38.36
CA LEU A 1014 -2.61 32.33 38.58
C LEU A 1014 -2.56 32.69 40.07
N GLU A 1015 -3.37 32.03 40.88
CA GLU A 1015 -3.55 32.28 42.30
C GLU A 1015 -2.26 32.14 43.12
N VAL A 1016 -1.37 31.24 42.71
CA VAL A 1016 -0.06 30.99 43.34
C VAL A 1016 1.10 31.69 42.63
N LEU A 1017 0.88 32.26 41.44
CA LEU A 1017 1.89 33.03 40.68
C LEU A 1017 2.06 34.49 41.16
N ARG A 1018 1.46 34.87 42.29
CA ARG A 1018 1.44 36.26 42.80
C ARG A 1018 2.84 36.84 43.05
N GLU A 1019 3.75 36.03 43.57
CA GLU A 1019 5.15 36.43 43.85
C GLU A 1019 6.06 36.24 42.62
N GLY A 1020 5.51 35.79 41.49
CA GLY A 1020 6.25 35.39 40.31
C GLY A 1020 6.80 33.96 40.39
N TYR A 1021 7.41 33.51 39.29
CA TYR A 1021 8.05 32.18 39.24
C TYR A 1021 9.28 32.18 40.14
N ASN A 1022 9.25 31.53 41.30
CA ASN A 1022 10.45 31.35 42.13
C ASN A 1022 11.28 30.13 41.67
N ARG A 1023 12.46 29.92 42.26
CA ARG A 1023 13.35 28.83 41.84
C ARG A 1023 12.75 27.44 42.06
N ALA A 1024 12.20 27.17 43.24
CA ALA A 1024 11.61 25.88 43.59
C ALA A 1024 10.42 25.54 42.69
N MET A 1025 9.59 26.54 42.35
CA MET A 1025 8.53 26.41 41.34
C MET A 1025 9.07 25.89 39.99
N VAL A 1026 10.15 26.47 39.46
CA VAL A 1026 10.71 26.05 38.16
C VAL A 1026 11.43 24.69 38.27
N ASP A 1027 12.03 24.38 39.42
CA ASP A 1027 12.56 23.04 39.70
C ASP A 1027 11.44 21.99 39.70
N ASP A 1028 10.28 22.27 40.29
CA ASP A 1028 9.09 21.39 40.27
C ASP A 1028 8.52 21.21 38.85
N MET A 1029 8.64 22.21 37.97
CA MET A 1029 8.29 22.08 36.54
C MET A 1029 9.22 21.09 35.82
N GLU A 1030 10.54 21.23 35.99
CA GLU A 1030 11.52 20.30 35.40
C GLU A 1030 11.33 18.88 35.96
N VAL A 1031 11.02 18.75 37.26
CA VAL A 1031 10.73 17.44 37.90
C VAL A 1031 9.46 16.79 37.35
N LEU A 1032 8.38 17.56 37.14
CA LEU A 1032 7.14 17.04 36.54
C LEU A 1032 7.35 16.55 35.10
N LEU A 1033 8.09 17.31 34.31
CA LEU A 1033 8.28 17.10 32.87
C LEU A 1033 9.49 16.22 32.54
N LYS A 1034 10.15 15.66 33.56
CA LYS A 1034 11.31 14.77 33.41
C LYS A 1034 10.87 13.40 32.89
N GLY A 1035 11.17 13.13 31.62
CA GLY A 1035 10.81 11.88 30.94
C GLY A 1035 9.57 12.00 30.04
N ALA A 1036 8.96 13.18 29.92
CA ALA A 1036 8.04 13.45 28.82
C ALA A 1036 8.82 13.41 27.49
N TRP A 1037 8.32 12.62 26.53
CA TRP A 1037 8.94 12.48 25.21
C TRP A 1037 8.30 13.39 24.16
N GLN A 1038 7.09 13.89 24.42
CA GLN A 1038 6.46 14.92 23.60
C GLN A 1038 7.31 16.19 23.59
N ALA A 1039 7.21 16.98 22.52
CA ALA A 1039 7.63 18.37 22.58
C ALA A 1039 6.87 19.09 23.71
N VAL A 1040 7.56 19.94 24.48
CA VAL A 1040 6.94 20.73 25.55
C VAL A 1040 7.23 22.22 25.35
N SER A 1041 6.18 23.04 25.40
CA SER A 1041 6.30 24.49 25.52
C SER A 1041 5.73 24.96 26.86
N LEU A 1042 6.58 25.50 27.74
CA LEU A 1042 6.13 26.01 29.04
C LEU A 1042 5.36 27.32 28.83
N GLN A 1043 4.09 27.36 29.25
CA GLN A 1043 3.27 28.56 29.14
C GLN A 1043 3.55 29.50 30.32
N VAL A 1044 4.36 30.53 30.10
CA VAL A 1044 4.82 31.46 31.14
C VAL A 1044 4.17 32.82 30.99
N ARG A 1045 3.48 33.29 32.04
CA ARG A 1045 2.79 34.59 32.00
C ARG A 1045 3.78 35.73 32.19
N ALA A 1046 3.66 36.73 31.32
CA ALA A 1046 4.54 37.90 31.22
C ALA A 1046 4.75 38.62 32.57
N GLU A 1047 3.66 39.01 33.23
CA GLU A 1047 3.70 39.78 34.47
C GLU A 1047 4.35 39.00 35.65
N PRO A 1048 3.93 37.77 36.00
CA PRO A 1048 4.62 36.94 37.00
C PRO A 1048 6.10 36.69 36.68
N LEU A 1049 6.48 36.58 35.40
CA LEU A 1049 7.88 36.43 35.00
C LEU A 1049 8.70 37.70 35.29
N GLY A 1050 8.12 38.88 35.12
CA GLY A 1050 8.76 40.16 35.47
C GLY A 1050 9.10 40.32 36.95
N ARG A 1051 8.38 39.64 37.85
CA ARG A 1051 8.51 39.79 39.32
C ARG A 1051 9.70 39.05 39.94
N SER A 1052 10.33 38.08 39.24
CA SER A 1052 11.35 37.19 39.82
C SER A 1052 12.59 37.01 38.91
N VAL A 1053 13.70 37.64 39.30
CA VAL A 1053 15.00 37.57 38.57
C VAL A 1053 15.64 36.18 38.66
N GLU A 1054 15.50 35.48 39.79
CA GLU A 1054 15.98 34.10 39.95
C GLU A 1054 15.15 33.14 39.08
N GLY A 1055 13.83 33.33 39.03
CA GLY A 1055 12.93 32.60 38.14
C GLY A 1055 13.30 32.75 36.67
N GLN A 1056 13.51 33.99 36.21
CA GLN A 1056 14.00 34.26 34.86
C GLN A 1056 15.33 33.55 34.58
N ARG A 1057 16.26 33.46 35.55
CA ARG A 1057 17.51 32.70 35.36
C ARG A 1057 17.22 31.20 35.21
N ARG A 1058 16.43 30.62 36.12
CA ARG A 1058 16.12 29.18 36.10
C ARG A 1058 15.32 28.76 34.86
N ILE A 1059 14.40 29.60 34.38
CA ILE A 1059 13.66 29.39 33.13
C ILE A 1059 14.61 29.39 31.91
N ARG A 1060 15.61 30.28 31.87
CA ARG A 1060 16.64 30.27 30.81
C ARG A 1060 17.57 29.05 30.87
N GLU A 1061 17.73 28.40 32.03
CA GLU A 1061 18.49 27.14 32.14
C GLU A 1061 17.70 25.95 31.54
N VAL A 1062 16.41 25.81 31.88
CA VAL A 1062 15.56 24.72 31.38
C VAL A 1062 15.10 24.90 29.92
N GLN A 1063 15.23 26.11 29.37
CA GLN A 1063 15.04 26.41 27.94
C GLN A 1063 15.99 25.62 27.00
N SER A 1064 17.01 24.97 27.56
CA SER A 1064 17.84 23.98 26.85
C SER A 1064 17.13 22.64 26.56
N ARG A 1065 15.98 22.37 27.20
CA ARG A 1065 15.16 21.16 27.02
C ARG A 1065 13.76 21.44 26.46
N TYR A 1066 13.21 22.62 26.77
CA TYR A 1066 11.82 22.97 26.53
C TYR A 1066 11.71 24.28 25.77
N SER A 1067 10.71 24.39 24.89
CA SER A 1067 10.32 25.67 24.33
C SER A 1067 9.56 26.52 25.36
N LEU A 1068 9.44 27.82 25.10
CA LEU A 1068 8.74 28.77 25.96
C LEU A 1068 7.69 29.54 25.15
N THR A 1069 6.47 29.60 25.68
CA THR A 1069 5.44 30.53 25.19
C THR A 1069 5.22 31.60 26.24
N VAL A 1070 5.46 32.85 25.88
CA VAL A 1070 5.16 34.00 26.75
C VAL A 1070 3.72 34.44 26.52
N GLU A 1071 2.87 34.31 27.55
CA GLU A 1071 1.47 34.75 27.52
C GLU A 1071 1.31 36.15 28.12
N THR A 1072 0.63 37.04 27.39
CA THR A 1072 0.27 38.39 27.83
C THR A 1072 -1.11 38.43 28.53
N GLY A 1073 -1.40 39.49 29.28
CA GLY A 1073 -2.63 39.62 30.08
C GLY A 1073 -3.58 40.67 29.52
N ILE A 1074 -4.85 40.29 29.34
CA ILE A 1074 -5.91 41.20 28.84
C ILE A 1074 -6.30 42.25 29.90
N GLU A 1075 -6.23 41.91 31.19
CA GLU A 1075 -6.64 42.81 32.29
C GLU A 1075 -5.68 43.99 32.50
N SER A 1076 -4.40 43.84 32.12
CA SER A 1076 -3.45 44.93 31.99
C SER A 1076 -3.54 45.53 30.58
N GLY A 1077 -4.26 46.64 30.43
CA GLY A 1077 -4.31 47.39 29.18
C GLY A 1077 -2.91 47.68 28.64
N ILE A 1078 -2.72 47.46 27.33
CA ILE A 1078 -1.42 47.24 26.66
C ILE A 1078 -0.30 48.18 27.15
N ASP A 1079 0.52 47.69 28.08
CA ASP A 1079 1.78 48.31 28.46
C ASP A 1079 2.89 47.69 27.61
N GLU A 1080 3.31 48.39 26.56
CA GLU A 1080 4.38 47.94 25.65
C GLU A 1080 5.70 47.66 26.38
N ALA A 1081 5.92 48.25 27.56
CA ALA A 1081 7.09 47.99 28.37
C ALA A 1081 7.17 46.54 28.86
N GLY A 1082 6.05 45.85 29.08
CA GLY A 1082 6.00 44.47 29.57
C GLY A 1082 6.71 43.49 28.61
N PRO A 1083 6.18 43.29 27.38
CA PRO A 1083 6.80 42.42 26.38
C PRO A 1083 8.23 42.85 26.02
N GLN A 1084 8.51 44.16 25.94
CA GLN A 1084 9.87 44.65 25.63
C GLN A 1084 10.87 44.35 26.76
N ALA A 1085 10.50 44.52 28.03
CA ALA A 1085 11.36 44.18 29.17
C ALA A 1085 11.59 42.66 29.28
N ILE A 1086 10.59 41.85 28.95
CA ILE A 1086 10.73 40.39 28.91
C ILE A 1086 11.64 39.96 27.75
N MET A 1087 11.45 40.53 26.56
CA MET A 1087 12.33 40.30 25.42
C MET A 1087 13.78 40.69 25.74
N ALA A 1088 14.01 41.86 26.35
CA ALA A 1088 15.35 42.26 26.80
C ALA A 1088 15.96 41.23 27.75
N ASN A 1089 15.20 40.75 28.75
CA ASN A 1089 15.69 39.76 29.72
C ASN A 1089 15.87 38.34 29.12
N LEU A 1090 15.06 37.91 28.14
CA LEU A 1090 15.15 36.59 27.51
C LEU A 1090 16.11 36.55 26.30
N SER A 1091 16.52 37.70 25.76
CA SER A 1091 17.34 37.84 24.54
C SER A 1091 18.76 37.22 24.57
N GLY A 1092 19.14 36.53 25.64
CA GLY A 1092 20.41 35.81 25.78
C GLY A 1092 20.47 34.42 25.11
N SER A 1093 19.35 33.88 24.61
CA SER A 1093 19.35 32.59 23.90
C SER A 1093 20.10 32.66 22.57
N LYS A 1094 20.84 31.58 22.26
CA LYS A 1094 21.45 31.35 20.94
C LYS A 1094 20.46 30.86 19.89
N ASP A 1095 19.31 30.35 20.31
CA ASP A 1095 18.26 29.83 19.43
C ASP A 1095 16.93 30.55 19.70
N ARG A 1096 16.29 31.02 18.62
CA ARG A 1096 15.01 31.76 18.65
C ARG A 1096 13.82 30.93 18.15
N SER A 1097 14.07 29.73 17.62
CA SER A 1097 13.01 28.80 17.19
C SER A 1097 12.16 28.32 18.38
N LEU A 1098 12.76 28.28 19.58
CA LEU A 1098 12.15 27.79 20.82
C LEU A 1098 11.27 28.82 21.56
N PHE A 1099 10.99 30.00 20.97
CA PHE A 1099 10.27 31.09 21.63
C PHE A 1099 9.02 31.51 20.86
N PHE A 1100 7.87 31.46 21.52
CA PHE A 1100 6.55 31.81 21.00
C PHE A 1100 5.88 32.87 21.90
N TYR A 1101 4.93 33.63 21.34
CA TYR A 1101 4.31 34.79 22.01
C TYR A 1101 2.80 34.78 21.77
N ASN A 1102 2.02 34.89 22.86
CA ASN A 1102 0.56 34.79 22.90
C ASN A 1102 -0.04 36.04 23.57
#